data_AF-A0A1L9MSL0-F1
#
_entry.id   AF-A0A1L9MSL0-F1
#
_cell.length_a   1.000
_cell.length_b   1.000
_cell.length_c   1.000
_cell.angle_alpha   90.00
_cell.angle_beta   90.00
_cell.angle_gamma   90.00
#
_symmetry.space_group_name_H-M   'P 1'
#
loop_
_entity.id
_entity.type
_entity.pdbx_description
1 polymer ?
#
loop_
_entity_poly.entity_id
_entity_poly.type
_entity_poly.pdbx_seq_one_letter_code
_entity_poly.pdbx_strand_id
1 'polypeptide(L)'
;MAILPRSWAVIIANVLTPLAVLVFSSGFFPYKPLIPGLAKFEDGGNYTATPKAFDKVIFMVVDALRSDFVYSNNSGFLFTQSLIRSGAALPFTAYASSPTVTMPRLKAITTGSKPSFLDVILNIAESDTSSTLAYQDTWLAQLKANGGQLVMYGDDTWLKLFPGMFERADGTTSFFVSDFIEVDNNVTRHVSTELSRDDWSAFIMHYLGLDHIGHKAGPQSPYMTTKQQEMDSIVANIYTSMEQQQHLQSTLFVLCGDHGMNDAGNHGGSSVGETSPALLFISPKFQALDILRQSPTDSHSDFQYYRTVEQTDITPTLAGLLGLPIPLNSLGVFIPELLDLWETTDKNDLHSELESALFEFLKHAQKVISSAASDYDLRNLLLGLAITSFVVLLPLPTIYTLLCRSWCAGAFFALCLLSYGGMMFASSYVEEEQQFWNWMFTAWVFCLHLIISPSDADYLDQLIPSIKEYSVGNRTSQLSQTLSRFASDKEAEIETICNTNHQEFVTSVNQLLRIREGTVSLTAEILDLNQSIQASTEKLAEQKRALVESRSHRQNIDETSRAIQDCLEVLRLANQVHDLLAKKNHYAALRALEELQNVHLKGVTQYKIADMIQRSVPTTQKAIAEAVMSDLNTWLYRIREMSQYLGEIALYHTDLRKTRHKERTEISPYLGQFKLNSAIELVSDESEEYDLLQNEELQVDFTPLFECLHIHRSLGHMDRFRVEYANTRRRQKELLLPASITLVDEDGASLHNLLEEMAGFAIVERSTMKRVDELWDSMCQTAVILISGALHEVDNAESLLKIKNLIALFMQTMNTWDFHVGVFDDFLLILFRKYADLLKKRFSDDFREIVSTDDYMPMPIQTIEEFDKVLNVSWYSPDKPREEQVFPCVLPFSQMYPLCCIDIRNFLNQFYFFANDDFSHPSLIDETLRDALDELLSDKVCDTLVERLSSQYLGQIVQILINLEHFELACRELELLLAAARSQNVSGDVVTLNATEKFRSNKKAAEKRIFEVVNSKIDDLIETAEYDWMASVPPAEPSNYMQTLTRFLSNIMNSTLLGLPTEIKELIYFDALSHAANMILALPLSPEVKRINSNGVMALAKDVEYLSQFVDGLGVPILRENLDELQQTVQLMQADNTDEFYDISTRNKKYGRVDAIHGPVLLEKIIRTVQSPVKADKFSTLSSRFGKKS
;
A
#
# COMPACT_ATOMS: atom_id res chain seq x y z
N MET A 1 -9.81 -44.20 22.21
CA MET A 1 -8.68 -45.16 22.09
C MET A 1 -9.03 -46.12 20.96
N ALA A 2 -8.21 -46.40 19.95
CA ALA A 2 -6.85 -45.93 19.63
C ALA A 2 -6.69 -45.60 18.13
N ILE A 3 -5.47 -45.25 17.73
CA ILE A 3 -5.09 -44.43 16.56
C ILE A 3 -4.89 -45.24 15.24
N LEU A 4 -4.95 -44.49 14.11
CA LEU A 4 -4.54 -44.75 12.71
C LEU A 4 -3.80 -46.06 12.38
N PRO A 5 -4.09 -46.64 11.20
CA PRO A 5 -3.08 -46.57 10.13
C PRO A 5 -3.62 -46.30 8.69
N ARG A 6 -4.83 -45.75 8.51
CA ARG A 6 -5.54 -45.77 7.21
C ARG A 6 -5.37 -44.57 6.25
N SER A 7 -4.85 -43.41 6.65
CA SER A 7 -4.84 -42.21 5.77
C SER A 7 -3.55 -41.99 4.96
N TRP A 8 -2.38 -42.35 5.50
CA TRP A 8 -1.08 -41.99 4.92
C TRP A 8 -0.84 -42.54 3.52
N ALA A 9 -1.20 -43.81 3.26
CA ALA A 9 -1.06 -44.44 1.95
C ALA A 9 -1.91 -43.74 0.88
N VAL A 10 -3.11 -43.25 1.24
CA VAL A 10 -4.03 -42.55 0.33
C VAL A 10 -3.52 -41.13 0.03
N ILE A 11 -2.99 -40.42 1.04
CA ILE A 11 -2.38 -39.10 0.85
C ILE A 11 -1.15 -39.19 -0.05
N ILE A 12 -0.28 -40.18 0.17
CA ILE A 12 0.92 -40.41 -0.66
C ILE A 12 0.52 -40.78 -2.10
N ALA A 13 -0.49 -41.64 -2.28
CA ALA A 13 -1.02 -41.96 -3.61
C ALA A 13 -1.54 -40.69 -4.34
N ASN A 14 -2.33 -39.85 -3.67
CA ASN A 14 -2.88 -38.63 -4.26
C ASN A 14 -1.81 -37.58 -4.65
N VAL A 15 -0.66 -37.55 -3.98
CA VAL A 15 0.47 -36.65 -4.34
C VAL A 15 1.34 -37.25 -5.45
N LEU A 16 1.53 -38.57 -5.46
CA LEU A 16 2.33 -39.24 -6.47
C LEU A 16 1.61 -39.43 -7.81
N THR A 17 0.28 -39.47 -7.87
CA THR A 17 -0.46 -39.59 -9.14
C THR A 17 -0.22 -38.41 -10.09
N PRO A 18 -0.37 -37.12 -9.69
CA PRO A 18 -0.04 -35.99 -10.56
C PRO A 18 1.43 -35.98 -10.98
N LEU A 19 2.34 -36.38 -10.09
CA LEU A 19 3.77 -36.46 -10.39
C LEU A 19 4.07 -37.54 -11.44
N ALA A 20 3.43 -38.71 -11.34
CA ALA A 20 3.57 -39.79 -12.31
C ALA A 20 3.05 -39.39 -13.69
N VAL A 21 1.91 -38.70 -13.75
CA VAL A 21 1.34 -38.15 -14.99
C VAL A 21 2.29 -37.11 -15.61
N LEU A 22 2.77 -36.13 -14.84
CA LEU A 22 3.71 -35.12 -15.36
C LEU A 22 5.01 -35.73 -15.89
N VAL A 23 5.57 -36.74 -15.21
CA VAL A 23 6.77 -37.46 -15.65
C VAL A 23 6.50 -38.31 -16.90
N PHE A 24 5.32 -38.93 -17.02
CA PHE A 24 4.93 -39.64 -18.23
C PHE A 24 4.74 -38.69 -19.41
N SER A 25 3.97 -37.61 -19.23
CA SER A 25 3.74 -36.60 -20.27
C SER A 25 5.02 -35.93 -20.76
N SER A 26 6.01 -35.70 -19.89
CA SER A 26 7.31 -35.15 -20.31
C SER A 26 8.16 -36.11 -21.16
N GLY A 27 7.91 -37.43 -21.06
CA GLY A 27 8.48 -38.42 -21.97
C GLY A 27 7.66 -38.66 -23.24
N PHE A 28 6.35 -38.40 -23.19
CA PHE A 28 5.42 -38.64 -24.30
C PHE A 28 5.38 -37.51 -25.34
N PHE A 29 5.63 -36.26 -24.93
CA PHE A 29 5.63 -35.10 -25.83
C PHE A 29 7.06 -34.55 -26.06
N PRO A 30 7.86 -35.15 -26.98
CA PRO A 30 9.21 -34.66 -27.27
C PRO A 30 9.18 -33.30 -27.96
N TYR A 31 9.96 -32.35 -27.43
CA TYR A 31 10.22 -31.07 -28.07
C TYR A 31 11.19 -31.26 -29.25
N LYS A 32 10.76 -30.98 -30.48
CA LYS A 32 11.61 -31.14 -31.68
C LYS A 32 12.67 -30.01 -31.76
N PRO A 33 13.97 -30.31 -31.65
CA PRO A 33 15.05 -29.34 -31.87
C PRO A 33 15.32 -29.17 -33.37
N LEU A 34 15.83 -27.99 -33.70
CA LEU A 34 15.40 -27.20 -34.85
C LEU A 34 16.52 -26.12 -34.98
N ILE A 35 17.06 -25.79 -36.16
CA ILE A 35 18.27 -24.91 -36.32
C ILE A 35 17.95 -23.46 -36.84
N PRO A 36 18.49 -22.32 -36.37
CA PRO A 36 17.98 -20.98 -36.75
C PRO A 36 18.57 -20.30 -38.01
N GLY A 37 17.74 -19.88 -38.98
CA GLY A 37 18.16 -18.97 -40.07
C GLY A 37 17.32 -19.01 -41.36
N LEU A 38 17.88 -18.46 -42.48
CA LEU A 38 17.35 -18.58 -43.85
C LEU A 38 18.40 -19.24 -44.78
N ALA A 39 18.01 -20.27 -45.56
CA ALA A 39 18.86 -21.03 -46.49
C ALA A 39 19.66 -20.16 -47.46
N LYS A 40 20.88 -20.61 -47.77
CA LYS A 40 21.80 -19.99 -48.70
C LYS A 40 22.57 -21.08 -49.45
N PHE A 41 22.73 -20.89 -50.76
CA PHE A 41 23.68 -21.64 -51.57
C PHE A 41 25.12 -21.45 -51.02
N GLU A 42 25.96 -22.49 -51.01
CA GLU A 42 27.32 -22.39 -50.45
C GLU A 42 28.28 -21.53 -51.31
N ASP A 43 28.80 -20.43 -50.76
CA ASP A 43 29.79 -19.51 -51.38
C ASP A 43 31.21 -20.11 -51.56
N GLY A 44 31.36 -21.43 -51.76
CA GLY A 44 32.63 -22.14 -51.60
C GLY A 44 33.02 -23.19 -52.65
N GLY A 45 32.16 -23.48 -53.63
CA GLY A 45 32.36 -24.49 -54.66
C GLY A 45 32.14 -23.95 -56.08
N ASN A 46 32.71 -24.61 -57.09
CA ASN A 46 32.69 -24.18 -58.49
C ASN A 46 31.36 -24.47 -59.22
N TYR A 47 30.23 -24.26 -58.54
CA TYR A 47 28.90 -24.71 -58.95
C TYR A 47 27.98 -23.50 -59.06
N THR A 48 27.65 -23.16 -60.30
CA THR A 48 26.63 -22.16 -60.60
C THR A 48 25.29 -22.65 -60.10
N ALA A 49 24.56 -21.81 -59.35
CA ALA A 49 23.17 -22.08 -58.96
C ALA A 49 22.38 -22.56 -60.19
N THR A 50 21.56 -23.61 -60.00
CA THR A 50 20.76 -24.18 -61.09
C THR A 50 19.89 -23.09 -61.71
N PRO A 51 19.88 -22.95 -63.05
CA PRO A 51 19.09 -21.91 -63.68
C PRO A 51 17.62 -22.16 -63.37
N LYS A 52 16.93 -21.18 -62.77
CA LYS A 52 15.51 -21.30 -62.44
C LYS A 52 14.70 -21.77 -63.67
N ALA A 53 13.93 -22.84 -63.50
CA ALA A 53 13.05 -23.34 -64.55
C ALA A 53 11.84 -22.42 -64.77
N PHE A 54 11.43 -21.70 -63.71
CA PHE A 54 10.29 -20.79 -63.69
C PHE A 54 10.62 -19.50 -62.95
N ASP A 55 10.01 -18.39 -63.39
CA ASP A 55 10.19 -17.04 -62.84
C ASP A 55 9.13 -16.67 -61.79
N LYS A 56 7.96 -17.32 -61.83
CA LYS A 56 6.83 -17.10 -60.93
C LYS A 56 6.19 -18.43 -60.54
N VAL A 57 5.53 -18.49 -59.39
CA VAL A 57 4.69 -19.61 -58.98
C VAL A 57 3.25 -19.17 -58.68
N ILE A 58 2.29 -19.95 -59.15
CA ILE A 58 0.89 -19.91 -58.69
C ILE A 58 0.69 -21.17 -57.85
N PHE A 59 0.23 -21.01 -56.61
CA PHE A 59 0.10 -22.11 -55.65
C PHE A 59 -1.35 -22.19 -55.15
N MET A 60 -2.12 -23.11 -55.72
CA MET A 60 -3.52 -23.34 -55.38
C MET A 60 -3.64 -24.55 -54.46
N VAL A 61 -3.94 -24.29 -53.20
CA VAL A 61 -4.39 -25.30 -52.26
C VAL A 61 -5.91 -25.39 -52.34
N VAL A 62 -6.42 -26.61 -52.33
CA VAL A 62 -7.85 -26.91 -52.21
C VAL A 62 -8.00 -27.83 -51.02
N ASP A 63 -8.66 -27.35 -49.97
CA ASP A 63 -8.80 -28.06 -48.70
C ASP A 63 -9.55 -29.39 -48.93
N ALA A 64 -9.05 -30.44 -48.28
CA ALA A 64 -9.50 -31.83 -48.38
C ALA A 64 -9.58 -32.43 -49.80
N LEU A 65 -8.78 -31.94 -50.76
CA LEU A 65 -8.72 -32.45 -52.14
C LEU A 65 -8.10 -33.87 -52.23
N ARG A 66 -8.91 -34.91 -51.99
CA ARG A 66 -8.57 -36.32 -52.20
C ARG A 66 -8.12 -36.62 -53.63
N SER A 67 -7.20 -37.58 -53.80
CA SER A 67 -6.72 -38.01 -55.14
C SER A 67 -7.82 -38.48 -56.10
N ASP A 68 -8.89 -39.13 -55.60
CA ASP A 68 -10.01 -39.59 -56.43
C ASP A 68 -10.84 -38.44 -57.00
N PHE A 69 -10.85 -37.28 -56.34
CA PHE A 69 -11.55 -36.09 -56.81
C PHE A 69 -10.94 -35.48 -58.06
N VAL A 70 -9.66 -35.75 -58.38
CA VAL A 70 -8.98 -35.23 -59.59
C VAL A 70 -8.71 -36.31 -60.63
N TYR A 71 -8.34 -37.52 -60.20
CA TYR A 71 -7.79 -38.53 -61.11
C TYR A 71 -8.76 -39.62 -61.55
N SER A 72 -9.87 -39.81 -60.82
CA SER A 72 -10.82 -40.89 -61.12
C SER A 72 -11.70 -40.59 -62.34
N ASN A 73 -12.28 -41.63 -62.93
CA ASN A 73 -13.25 -41.53 -64.03
C ASN A 73 -14.52 -40.72 -63.67
N ASN A 74 -14.80 -40.51 -62.38
CA ASN A 74 -15.99 -39.80 -61.88
C ASN A 74 -15.69 -38.35 -61.41
N SER A 75 -14.45 -37.88 -61.62
CA SER A 75 -13.99 -36.55 -61.24
C SER A 75 -14.63 -35.43 -62.08
N GLY A 76 -14.85 -34.27 -61.45
CA GLY A 76 -15.21 -33.02 -62.13
C GLY A 76 -14.04 -32.28 -62.80
N PHE A 77 -12.78 -32.70 -62.59
CA PHE A 77 -11.56 -32.02 -63.08
C PHE A 77 -11.18 -32.39 -64.53
N LEU A 78 -12.14 -32.28 -65.46
CA LEU A 78 -12.00 -32.76 -66.84
C LEU A 78 -10.94 -32.00 -67.66
N PHE A 79 -10.80 -30.69 -67.44
CA PHE A 79 -9.78 -29.88 -68.09
C PHE A 79 -8.40 -30.20 -67.53
N THR A 80 -8.25 -30.30 -66.21
CA THR A 80 -7.00 -30.68 -65.55
C THR A 80 -6.53 -32.07 -66.01
N GLN A 81 -7.44 -33.05 -66.12
CA GLN A 81 -7.12 -34.35 -66.74
C GLN A 81 -6.70 -34.23 -68.20
N SER A 82 -7.21 -33.24 -68.95
CA SER A 82 -6.76 -32.97 -70.31
C SER A 82 -5.34 -32.43 -70.38
N LEU A 83 -4.91 -31.64 -69.38
CA LEU A 83 -3.52 -31.20 -69.24
C LEU A 83 -2.59 -32.38 -68.93
N ILE A 84 -3.02 -33.34 -68.11
CA ILE A 84 -2.26 -34.58 -67.86
C ILE A 84 -2.08 -35.37 -69.17
N ARG A 85 -3.17 -35.54 -69.94
CA ARG A 85 -3.11 -36.24 -71.24
C ARG A 85 -2.25 -35.52 -72.28
N SER A 86 -2.14 -34.18 -72.22
CA SER A 86 -1.34 -33.40 -73.17
C SER A 86 0.13 -33.24 -72.77
N GLY A 87 0.54 -33.77 -71.62
CA GLY A 87 1.88 -33.56 -71.06
C GLY A 87 2.10 -32.18 -70.42
N ALA A 88 1.07 -31.31 -70.38
CA ALA A 88 1.15 -30.00 -69.71
C ALA A 88 1.02 -30.07 -68.18
N ALA A 89 0.65 -31.22 -67.62
CA ALA A 89 0.55 -31.44 -66.18
C ALA A 89 1.15 -32.79 -65.75
N LEU A 90 1.90 -32.77 -64.65
CA LEU A 90 2.53 -33.93 -64.02
C LEU A 90 1.82 -34.26 -62.70
N PRO A 91 0.98 -35.32 -62.64
CA PRO A 91 0.24 -35.73 -61.45
C PRO A 91 0.99 -36.69 -60.54
N PHE A 92 0.70 -36.61 -59.25
CA PHE A 92 1.24 -37.40 -58.14
C PHE A 92 0.16 -37.60 -57.06
N THR A 93 0.24 -38.67 -56.28
CA THR A 93 -0.53 -38.80 -55.03
C THR A 93 0.37 -38.34 -53.89
N ALA A 94 0.01 -37.25 -53.19
CA ALA A 94 0.78 -36.81 -52.04
C ALA A 94 0.41 -37.63 -50.80
N TYR A 95 1.39 -38.07 -50.02
CA TYR A 95 1.19 -38.70 -48.73
C TYR A 95 1.23 -37.65 -47.61
N ALA A 96 0.05 -37.35 -47.07
CA ALA A 96 -0.13 -36.47 -45.93
C ALA A 96 -0.06 -37.30 -44.64
N SER A 97 1.11 -37.33 -44.00
CA SER A 97 1.26 -37.98 -42.68
C SER A 97 0.29 -37.38 -41.65
N SER A 98 -0.26 -38.22 -40.78
CA SER A 98 -1.11 -37.81 -39.65
C SER A 98 -0.35 -36.87 -38.69
N PRO A 99 -1.00 -35.86 -38.08
CA PRO A 99 -2.42 -35.52 -38.22
C PRO A 99 -2.78 -34.80 -39.53
N THR A 100 -3.85 -35.27 -40.16
CA THR A 100 -4.43 -34.77 -41.43
C THR A 100 -5.39 -33.61 -41.20
N VAL A 101 -4.89 -32.51 -40.62
CA VAL A 101 -5.66 -31.28 -40.36
C VAL A 101 -5.01 -30.11 -41.09
N THR A 102 -5.82 -29.22 -41.67
CA THR A 102 -5.43 -28.10 -42.55
C THR A 102 -4.10 -27.45 -42.16
N MET A 103 -4.07 -26.83 -40.99
CA MET A 103 -2.92 -26.03 -40.60
C MET A 103 -1.64 -26.88 -40.39
N PRO A 104 -1.63 -28.05 -39.70
CA PRO A 104 -0.45 -28.93 -39.69
C PRO A 104 0.03 -29.38 -41.07
N ARG A 105 -0.87 -29.47 -42.07
CA ARG A 105 -0.52 -29.80 -43.46
C ARG A 105 0.10 -28.59 -44.18
N LEU A 106 -0.49 -27.40 -44.09
CA LEU A 106 0.10 -26.15 -44.64
C LEU A 106 1.53 -25.90 -44.14
N LYS A 107 1.78 -26.14 -42.85
CA LYS A 107 3.13 -26.08 -42.25
C LYS A 107 4.11 -27.06 -42.91
N ALA A 108 3.68 -28.30 -43.17
CA ALA A 108 4.52 -29.31 -43.83
C ALA A 108 4.76 -29.00 -45.32
N ILE A 109 3.76 -28.49 -46.04
CA ILE A 109 3.86 -28.12 -47.47
C ILE A 109 4.83 -26.96 -47.70
N THR A 110 4.82 -25.98 -46.80
CA THR A 110 5.63 -24.76 -46.94
C THR A 110 7.11 -24.98 -46.61
N THR A 111 7.45 -26.05 -45.87
CA THR A 111 8.78 -26.21 -45.23
C THR A 111 9.35 -27.63 -45.23
N GLY A 112 8.61 -28.60 -45.74
CA GLY A 112 9.04 -29.97 -45.91
C GLY A 112 9.31 -30.72 -44.60
N SER A 113 8.81 -30.23 -43.47
CA SER A 113 8.90 -30.92 -42.18
C SER A 113 7.70 -31.84 -41.92
N LYS A 114 7.89 -32.88 -41.10
CA LYS A 114 6.77 -33.71 -40.61
C LYS A 114 6.10 -33.06 -39.39
N PRO A 115 4.76 -33.07 -39.30
CA PRO A 115 4.02 -32.45 -38.21
C PRO A 115 4.34 -33.14 -36.87
N SER A 116 4.05 -32.47 -35.77
CA SER A 116 4.00 -33.08 -34.43
C SER A 116 2.54 -33.35 -34.04
N PHE A 117 2.26 -34.34 -33.18
CA PHE A 117 0.92 -34.43 -32.57
C PHE A 117 0.63 -33.18 -31.74
N LEU A 118 1.69 -32.64 -31.09
CA LEU A 118 1.67 -31.32 -30.47
C LEU A 118 1.01 -30.35 -31.45
N ASP A 119 1.47 -30.23 -32.71
CA ASP A 119 0.96 -29.30 -33.75
C ASP A 119 -0.56 -29.34 -34.02
N VAL A 120 -1.27 -30.41 -33.62
CA VAL A 120 -2.75 -30.48 -33.65
C VAL A 120 -3.38 -30.01 -32.38
N ILE A 121 -2.87 -30.42 -31.21
CA ILE A 121 -3.27 -29.77 -29.97
C ILE A 121 -2.99 -28.27 -30.12
N LEU A 122 -1.93 -27.88 -30.85
CA LEU A 122 -1.58 -26.53 -31.29
C LEU A 122 -2.51 -25.89 -32.34
N ASN A 123 -3.27 -26.66 -33.13
CA ASN A 123 -4.16 -26.10 -34.17
C ASN A 123 -5.57 -25.82 -33.63
N ILE A 124 -6.00 -26.73 -32.78
CA ILE A 124 -6.82 -26.42 -31.64
C ILE A 124 -6.18 -25.10 -31.07
N ALA A 125 -6.96 -24.00 -31.19
CA ALA A 125 -6.90 -22.51 -31.02
C ALA A 125 -5.64 -21.66 -30.77
N GLU A 126 -5.75 -20.30 -30.80
CA GLU A 126 -6.44 -19.35 -31.73
C GLU A 126 -5.99 -17.89 -31.44
N SER A 127 -5.58 -17.59 -30.20
CA SER A 127 -5.07 -16.29 -29.71
C SER A 127 -3.58 -16.30 -29.35
N ASP A 128 -2.96 -17.49 -29.32
CA ASP A 128 -1.65 -17.69 -28.73
C ASP A 128 -0.57 -17.70 -29.85
N THR A 129 0.07 -16.54 -30.02
CA THR A 129 0.94 -16.13 -31.15
C THR A 129 2.33 -16.79 -31.23
N SER A 130 2.40 -18.11 -31.19
CA SER A 130 3.64 -18.84 -31.55
C SER A 130 3.35 -20.05 -32.44
N SER A 131 2.43 -19.87 -33.41
CA SER A 131 2.20 -20.72 -34.59
C SER A 131 2.49 -20.12 -35.95
N THR A 132 2.58 -18.80 -35.98
CA THR A 132 2.94 -17.92 -37.08
C THR A 132 4.34 -18.22 -37.59
N LEU A 133 4.47 -18.97 -38.67
CA LEU A 133 5.69 -19.30 -39.38
C LEU A 133 6.47 -18.05 -39.94
N ALA A 134 6.55 -16.93 -39.20
CA ALA A 134 7.09 -15.62 -39.55
C ALA A 134 8.59 -15.47 -39.27
N TYR A 135 9.06 -15.96 -38.12
CA TYR A 135 10.50 -16.19 -37.91
C TYR A 135 11.00 -17.36 -38.73
N GLN A 136 10.10 -17.97 -39.51
CA GLN A 136 10.29 -19.22 -40.14
C GLN A 136 10.70 -19.13 -41.59
N ASP A 137 11.87 -19.70 -41.88
CA ASP A 137 12.16 -20.02 -43.24
C ASP A 137 11.08 -20.97 -43.77
N THR A 138 10.80 -20.83 -45.06
CA THR A 138 9.82 -21.53 -45.88
C THR A 138 10.20 -21.20 -47.33
N TRP A 139 9.67 -21.91 -48.32
CA TRP A 139 9.86 -21.46 -49.71
C TRP A 139 9.29 -20.05 -49.97
N LEU A 140 8.32 -19.59 -49.16
CA LEU A 140 7.80 -18.21 -49.19
C LEU A 140 8.82 -17.21 -48.62
N ALA A 141 9.42 -17.51 -47.47
CA ALA A 141 10.41 -16.65 -46.82
C ALA A 141 11.66 -16.49 -47.68
N GLN A 142 12.10 -17.57 -48.35
CA GLN A 142 13.15 -17.52 -49.38
C GLN A 142 12.81 -16.61 -50.54
N LEU A 143 11.58 -16.70 -51.04
CA LEU A 143 11.12 -15.90 -52.16
C LEU A 143 11.01 -14.40 -51.78
N LYS A 144 10.57 -14.09 -50.55
CA LYS A 144 10.56 -12.72 -50.00
C LYS A 144 11.97 -12.19 -49.72
N ALA A 145 12.88 -13.02 -49.22
CA ALA A 145 14.29 -12.66 -48.98
C ALA A 145 15.04 -12.36 -50.28
N ASN A 146 14.70 -13.04 -51.37
CA ASN A 146 15.17 -12.75 -52.72
C ASN A 146 14.45 -11.55 -53.39
N GLY A 147 13.66 -10.78 -52.63
CA GLY A 147 13.03 -9.54 -53.07
C GLY A 147 11.76 -9.69 -53.90
N GLY A 148 11.22 -10.91 -54.04
CA GLY A 148 9.96 -11.14 -54.74
C GLY A 148 8.74 -10.87 -53.87
N GLN A 149 7.65 -10.39 -54.48
CA GLN A 149 6.41 -10.07 -53.75
C GLN A 149 5.50 -11.29 -53.65
N LEU A 150 4.83 -11.43 -52.51
CA LEU A 150 3.92 -12.51 -52.17
C LEU A 150 2.48 -11.97 -52.06
N VAL A 151 1.54 -12.67 -52.70
CA VAL A 151 0.10 -12.37 -52.66
C VAL A 151 -0.66 -13.62 -52.20
N MET A 152 -1.63 -13.49 -51.30
CA MET A 152 -2.39 -14.64 -50.77
C MET A 152 -3.88 -14.32 -50.59
N TYR A 153 -4.76 -15.16 -51.12
CA TYR A 153 -6.22 -15.04 -50.95
C TYR A 153 -6.86 -16.37 -50.55
N GLY A 154 -7.80 -16.34 -49.59
CA GLY A 154 -8.48 -17.54 -49.08
C GLY A 154 -8.37 -17.69 -47.57
N ASP A 155 -8.33 -18.93 -47.09
CA ASP A 155 -8.22 -19.30 -45.67
C ASP A 155 -7.27 -18.42 -44.83
N ASP A 156 -7.81 -17.77 -43.80
CA ASP A 156 -7.10 -16.87 -42.89
C ASP A 156 -6.00 -17.56 -42.08
N THR A 157 -5.97 -18.89 -42.07
CA THR A 157 -4.88 -19.70 -41.54
C THR A 157 -3.54 -19.32 -42.14
N TRP A 158 -3.45 -18.92 -43.41
CA TRP A 158 -2.20 -18.41 -43.98
C TRP A 158 -1.78 -17.07 -43.37
N LEU A 159 -2.71 -16.20 -42.98
CA LEU A 159 -2.38 -14.93 -42.32
C LEU A 159 -1.96 -15.14 -40.87
N LYS A 160 -2.57 -16.12 -40.19
CA LYS A 160 -2.15 -16.62 -38.88
C LYS A 160 -0.76 -17.26 -38.97
N LEU A 161 -0.49 -18.07 -39.99
CA LEU A 161 0.81 -18.69 -40.23
C LEU A 161 1.87 -17.71 -40.78
N PHE A 162 1.53 -16.59 -41.41
CA PHE A 162 2.51 -15.71 -42.08
C PHE A 162 2.20 -14.21 -41.91
N PRO A 163 2.15 -13.69 -40.66
CA PRO A 163 1.82 -12.30 -40.38
C PRO A 163 2.83 -11.35 -41.02
N GLY A 164 2.33 -10.37 -41.77
CA GLY A 164 3.16 -9.38 -42.47
C GLY A 164 3.98 -9.92 -43.65
N MET A 165 3.79 -11.18 -44.05
CA MET A 165 4.54 -11.77 -45.16
C MET A 165 4.00 -11.37 -46.54
N PHE A 166 2.68 -11.20 -46.68
CA PHE A 166 2.03 -10.87 -47.96
C PHE A 166 1.88 -9.36 -48.17
N GLU A 167 2.17 -8.88 -49.37
CA GLU A 167 1.99 -7.47 -49.76
C GLU A 167 0.53 -7.14 -50.09
N ARG A 168 -0.22 -8.16 -50.54
CA ARG A 168 -1.68 -8.12 -50.74
C ARG A 168 -2.26 -9.41 -50.20
N ALA A 169 -3.26 -9.29 -49.32
CA ALA A 169 -4.04 -10.45 -48.89
C ALA A 169 -5.47 -10.12 -48.48
N ASP A 170 -6.31 -11.16 -48.47
CA ASP A 170 -7.75 -11.14 -48.18
C ASP A 170 -8.12 -12.52 -47.61
N GLY A 171 -8.38 -12.56 -46.30
CA GLY A 171 -8.50 -13.78 -45.51
C GLY A 171 -9.95 -14.16 -45.18
N THR A 172 -10.29 -15.45 -45.25
CA THR A 172 -11.61 -16.00 -44.87
C THR A 172 -11.49 -17.03 -43.75
N THR A 173 -12.35 -16.94 -42.74
CA THR A 173 -12.37 -17.86 -41.59
C THR A 173 -12.97 -19.22 -41.96
N SER A 174 -12.25 -20.31 -41.66
CA SER A 174 -12.65 -21.70 -41.96
C SER A 174 -13.72 -22.30 -41.03
N PHE A 175 -14.09 -21.65 -39.92
CA PHE A 175 -15.08 -22.21 -38.98
C PHE A 175 -16.55 -22.20 -39.47
N PHE A 176 -16.88 -21.50 -40.55
CA PHE A 176 -18.25 -21.42 -41.08
C PHE A 176 -18.52 -22.45 -42.19
N VAL A 177 -18.45 -23.74 -41.82
CA VAL A 177 -18.67 -24.94 -42.68
C VAL A 177 -19.99 -24.91 -43.49
N SER A 178 -20.96 -24.08 -43.10
CA SER A 178 -22.23 -23.93 -43.81
C SER A 178 -22.11 -23.22 -45.17
N ASP A 179 -21.10 -22.36 -45.36
CA ASP A 179 -20.80 -21.63 -46.59
C ASP A 179 -19.64 -22.28 -47.36
N PHE A 180 -19.91 -22.74 -48.57
CA PHE A 180 -18.92 -23.27 -49.53
C PHE A 180 -18.94 -22.48 -50.85
N ILE A 181 -19.52 -21.27 -50.85
CA ILE A 181 -19.69 -20.44 -52.05
C ILE A 181 -19.04 -19.06 -51.85
N GLU A 182 -19.32 -18.35 -50.76
CA GLU A 182 -18.77 -16.99 -50.57
C GLU A 182 -17.28 -17.04 -50.23
N VAL A 183 -16.83 -18.01 -49.41
CA VAL A 183 -15.40 -18.30 -49.14
C VAL A 183 -14.56 -18.43 -50.41
N ASP A 184 -15.02 -19.20 -51.39
CA ASP A 184 -14.28 -19.47 -52.64
C ASP A 184 -14.43 -18.33 -53.66
N ASN A 185 -15.56 -17.60 -53.63
CA ASN A 185 -15.71 -16.35 -54.38
C ASN A 185 -14.80 -15.24 -53.85
N ASN A 186 -14.46 -15.24 -52.56
CA ASN A 186 -13.52 -14.30 -51.96
C ASN A 186 -12.13 -14.40 -52.60
N VAL A 187 -11.70 -15.63 -52.94
CA VAL A 187 -10.48 -15.90 -53.69
C VAL A 187 -10.67 -15.55 -55.18
N THR A 188 -11.70 -16.13 -55.80
CA THR A 188 -11.91 -16.12 -57.25
C THR A 188 -12.06 -14.72 -57.83
N ARG A 189 -12.66 -13.78 -57.09
CA ARG A 189 -12.83 -12.38 -57.54
C ARG A 189 -11.51 -11.65 -57.80
N HIS A 190 -10.42 -12.04 -57.15
CA HIS A 190 -9.11 -11.40 -57.29
C HIS A 190 -8.24 -12.04 -58.38
N VAL A 191 -8.49 -13.30 -58.74
CA VAL A 191 -7.65 -14.10 -59.65
C VAL A 191 -7.41 -13.40 -60.99
N SER A 192 -8.46 -12.90 -61.66
CA SER A 192 -8.33 -12.22 -62.95
C SER A 192 -7.52 -10.93 -62.86
N THR A 193 -7.63 -10.20 -61.75
CA THR A 193 -6.89 -8.97 -61.49
C THR A 193 -5.41 -9.28 -61.29
N GLU A 194 -5.07 -10.23 -60.43
CA GLU A 194 -3.67 -10.55 -60.14
C GLU A 194 -2.95 -11.24 -61.31
N LEU A 195 -3.61 -12.12 -62.07
CA LEU A 195 -3.02 -12.68 -63.30
C LEU A 195 -2.58 -11.58 -64.28
N SER A 196 -3.35 -10.49 -64.40
CA SER A 196 -3.00 -9.35 -65.27
C SER A 196 -1.82 -8.50 -64.79
N ARG A 197 -1.30 -8.74 -63.57
CA ARG A 197 -0.22 -7.97 -62.96
C ARG A 197 1.10 -8.73 -63.03
N ASP A 198 2.19 -7.96 -63.09
CA ASP A 198 3.56 -8.49 -63.16
C ASP A 198 4.38 -8.21 -61.88
N ASP A 199 3.80 -7.54 -60.87
CA ASP A 199 4.51 -7.11 -59.65
C ASP A 199 4.80 -8.24 -58.64
N TRP A 200 4.09 -9.38 -58.73
CA TRP A 200 4.25 -10.53 -57.83
C TRP A 200 5.15 -11.65 -58.36
N SER A 201 5.70 -12.43 -57.43
CA SER A 201 6.57 -13.59 -57.70
C SER A 201 5.95 -14.92 -57.22
N ALA A 202 5.13 -14.90 -56.17
CA ALA A 202 4.21 -15.98 -55.86
C ALA A 202 2.79 -15.47 -55.61
N PHE A 203 1.82 -16.20 -56.15
CA PHE A 203 0.40 -15.98 -55.94
C PHE A 203 -0.23 -17.25 -55.32
N ILE A 204 -0.66 -17.14 -54.07
CA ILE A 204 -1.20 -18.22 -53.25
C ILE A 204 -2.73 -18.09 -53.20
N MET A 205 -3.41 -19.22 -53.39
CA MET A 205 -4.86 -19.33 -53.29
C MET A 205 -5.20 -20.51 -52.40
N HIS A 206 -6.09 -20.34 -51.41
CA HIS A 206 -6.58 -21.45 -50.59
C HIS A 206 -8.10 -21.51 -50.58
N TYR A 207 -8.64 -22.54 -51.24
CA TYR A 207 -10.07 -22.79 -51.41
C TYR A 207 -10.59 -23.78 -50.36
N LEU A 208 -11.68 -23.43 -49.67
CA LEU A 208 -12.23 -24.20 -48.53
C LEU A 208 -13.49 -25.00 -48.92
N GLY A 209 -14.10 -24.68 -50.06
CA GLY A 209 -15.44 -25.17 -50.38
C GLY A 209 -15.58 -26.69 -50.58
N LEU A 210 -14.49 -27.44 -50.86
CA LEU A 210 -14.57 -28.91 -50.93
C LEU A 210 -14.61 -29.55 -49.54
N ASP A 211 -13.74 -29.15 -48.62
CA ASP A 211 -13.76 -29.61 -47.24
C ASP A 211 -15.09 -29.29 -46.54
N HIS A 212 -15.58 -28.05 -46.71
CA HIS A 212 -16.89 -27.64 -46.17
C HIS A 212 -18.05 -28.51 -46.68
N ILE A 213 -18.04 -28.94 -47.95
CA ILE A 213 -19.02 -29.91 -48.49
C ILE A 213 -18.78 -31.31 -47.90
N GLY A 214 -17.52 -31.70 -47.69
CA GLY A 214 -17.10 -32.94 -47.04
C GLY A 214 -17.71 -33.09 -45.66
N HIS A 215 -17.46 -32.16 -44.75
CA HIS A 215 -18.05 -32.16 -43.41
C HIS A 215 -19.58 -32.12 -43.42
N LYS A 216 -20.18 -31.36 -44.35
CA LYS A 216 -21.63 -31.14 -44.39
C LYS A 216 -22.43 -32.31 -44.96
N ALA A 217 -21.87 -33.06 -45.91
CA ALA A 217 -22.62 -34.05 -46.70
C ALA A 217 -21.79 -35.25 -47.21
N GLY A 218 -20.52 -35.36 -46.80
CA GLY A 218 -19.59 -36.42 -47.20
C GLY A 218 -18.99 -36.27 -48.60
N PRO A 219 -17.92 -37.04 -48.92
CA PRO A 219 -17.23 -36.98 -50.21
C PRO A 219 -18.09 -37.39 -51.42
N GLN A 220 -19.18 -38.12 -51.19
CA GLN A 220 -20.13 -38.58 -52.23
C GLN A 220 -21.34 -37.64 -52.39
N SER A 221 -21.28 -36.44 -51.81
CA SER A 221 -22.32 -35.41 -51.91
C SER A 221 -22.59 -35.00 -53.37
N PRO A 222 -23.86 -34.79 -53.79
CA PRO A 222 -24.19 -34.33 -55.15
C PRO A 222 -23.65 -32.93 -55.47
N TYR A 223 -23.26 -32.15 -54.45
CA TYR A 223 -22.61 -30.85 -54.63
C TYR A 223 -21.11 -30.96 -54.92
N MET A 224 -20.48 -32.10 -54.57
CA MET A 224 -19.03 -32.28 -54.65
C MET A 224 -18.50 -32.20 -56.10
N THR A 225 -19.14 -32.90 -57.05
CA THR A 225 -18.74 -32.85 -58.47
C THR A 225 -18.90 -31.46 -59.08
N THR A 226 -19.98 -30.74 -58.74
CA THR A 226 -20.18 -29.35 -59.18
C THR A 226 -19.06 -28.45 -58.65
N LYS A 227 -18.62 -28.68 -57.41
CA LYS A 227 -17.53 -27.91 -56.80
C LYS A 227 -16.16 -28.23 -57.39
N GLN A 228 -15.91 -29.50 -57.74
CA GLN A 228 -14.74 -29.91 -58.52
C GLN A 228 -14.69 -29.21 -59.89
N GLN A 229 -15.84 -29.06 -60.58
CA GLN A 229 -15.93 -28.34 -61.85
C GLN A 229 -15.67 -26.83 -61.72
N GLU A 230 -16.05 -26.22 -60.59
CA GLU A 230 -15.71 -24.82 -60.27
C GLU A 230 -14.19 -24.65 -60.16
N MET A 231 -13.52 -25.52 -59.39
CA MET A 231 -12.07 -25.51 -59.23
C MET A 231 -11.33 -25.79 -60.56
N ASP A 232 -11.82 -26.74 -61.37
CA ASP A 232 -11.29 -27.03 -62.70
C ASP A 232 -11.44 -25.86 -63.68
N SER A 233 -12.51 -25.08 -63.55
CA SER A 233 -12.72 -23.84 -64.32
C SER A 233 -11.70 -22.75 -63.95
N ILE A 234 -11.28 -22.70 -62.68
CA ILE A 234 -10.24 -21.78 -62.20
C ILE A 234 -8.86 -22.22 -62.72
N VAL A 235 -8.57 -23.53 -62.68
CA VAL A 235 -7.39 -24.13 -63.33
C VAL A 235 -7.34 -23.78 -64.82
N ALA A 236 -8.46 -23.88 -65.53
CA ALA A 236 -8.56 -23.52 -66.93
C ALA A 236 -8.28 -22.02 -67.19
N ASN A 237 -8.80 -21.13 -66.36
CA ASN A 237 -8.56 -19.69 -66.46
C ASN A 237 -7.08 -19.32 -66.21
N ILE A 238 -6.47 -19.92 -65.20
CA ILE A 238 -5.04 -19.74 -64.87
C ILE A 238 -4.16 -20.22 -66.03
N TYR A 239 -4.35 -21.46 -66.48
CA TYR A 239 -3.56 -22.06 -67.55
C TYR A 239 -3.70 -21.28 -68.87
N THR A 240 -4.93 -20.89 -69.24
CA THR A 240 -5.19 -20.05 -70.42
C THR A 240 -4.47 -18.70 -70.33
N SER A 241 -4.41 -18.11 -69.13
CA SER A 241 -3.67 -16.85 -68.89
C SER A 241 -2.15 -17.04 -69.00
N MET A 242 -1.62 -18.19 -68.57
CA MET A 242 -0.20 -18.54 -68.71
C MET A 242 0.23 -18.71 -70.19
N GLU A 243 -0.66 -19.21 -71.05
CA GLU A 243 -0.40 -19.29 -72.50
C GLU A 243 -0.50 -17.91 -73.18
N GLN A 244 -1.49 -17.09 -72.79
CA GLN A 244 -1.80 -15.83 -73.48
C GLN A 244 -0.93 -14.63 -73.03
N GLN A 245 -0.52 -14.57 -71.77
CA GLN A 245 0.13 -13.40 -71.19
C GLN A 245 1.65 -13.58 -71.12
N GLN A 246 2.39 -12.67 -71.73
CA GLN A 246 3.84 -12.83 -71.92
C GLN A 246 4.62 -12.96 -70.61
N HIS A 247 4.22 -12.27 -69.54
CA HIS A 247 4.86 -12.35 -68.22
C HIS A 247 4.54 -13.64 -67.44
N LEU A 248 3.56 -14.44 -67.90
CA LEU A 248 3.17 -15.70 -67.28
C LEU A 248 3.66 -16.96 -68.03
N GLN A 249 4.31 -16.79 -69.19
CA GLN A 249 4.86 -17.92 -69.98
C GLN A 249 5.96 -18.70 -69.25
N SER A 250 6.54 -18.11 -68.21
CA SER A 250 7.56 -18.71 -67.34
C SER A 250 7.03 -18.99 -65.92
N THR A 251 5.73 -19.26 -65.79
CA THR A 251 5.09 -19.58 -64.51
C THR A 251 4.96 -21.09 -64.31
N LEU A 252 5.18 -21.53 -63.07
CA LEU A 252 4.78 -22.83 -62.57
C LEU A 252 3.43 -22.71 -61.87
N PHE A 253 2.46 -23.53 -62.23
CA PHE A 253 1.20 -23.64 -61.49
C PHE A 253 1.17 -24.97 -60.71
N VAL A 254 0.90 -24.90 -59.41
CA VAL A 254 0.80 -26.05 -58.52
C VAL A 254 -0.62 -26.13 -58.00
N LEU A 255 -1.24 -27.30 -58.16
CA LEU A 255 -2.55 -27.63 -57.59
C LEU A 255 -2.35 -28.78 -56.61
N CYS A 256 -2.69 -28.59 -55.34
CA CYS A 256 -2.55 -29.64 -54.33
C CYS A 256 -3.66 -29.63 -53.28
N GLY A 257 -3.96 -30.82 -52.75
CA GLY A 257 -4.64 -30.98 -51.48
C GLY A 257 -3.65 -30.95 -50.32
N ASP A 258 -4.12 -30.46 -49.18
CA ASP A 258 -3.40 -30.46 -47.92
C ASP A 258 -3.70 -31.73 -47.09
N HIS A 259 -4.93 -32.19 -47.09
CA HIS A 259 -5.32 -33.55 -46.76
C HIS A 259 -6.40 -34.07 -47.73
N GLY A 260 -6.86 -35.29 -47.51
CA GLY A 260 -8.17 -35.74 -48.01
C GLY A 260 -9.18 -35.84 -46.87
N MET A 261 -10.19 -36.69 -47.04
CA MET A 261 -11.21 -36.98 -46.04
C MET A 261 -11.60 -38.46 -46.10
N ASN A 262 -12.05 -39.02 -44.98
CA ASN A 262 -12.64 -40.36 -44.97
C ASN A 262 -14.07 -40.33 -45.55
N ASP A 263 -14.67 -41.50 -45.75
CA ASP A 263 -15.97 -41.60 -46.42
C ASP A 263 -17.16 -41.07 -45.59
N ALA A 264 -16.93 -40.75 -44.30
CA ALA A 264 -17.89 -40.02 -43.47
C ALA A 264 -17.74 -38.49 -43.57
N GLY A 265 -16.76 -37.98 -44.32
CA GLY A 265 -16.48 -36.54 -44.44
C GLY A 265 -15.64 -35.96 -43.30
N ASN A 266 -15.02 -36.81 -42.48
CA ASN A 266 -14.11 -36.38 -41.40
C ASN A 266 -12.64 -36.50 -41.83
N HIS A 267 -11.77 -35.77 -41.13
CA HIS A 267 -10.32 -35.82 -41.29
C HIS A 267 -9.60 -35.66 -39.92
N GLY A 268 -8.27 -35.64 -39.91
CA GLY A 268 -7.41 -35.53 -38.73
C GLY A 268 -6.75 -36.84 -38.28
N GLY A 269 -7.23 -37.99 -38.75
CA GLY A 269 -6.72 -39.32 -38.44
C GLY A 269 -5.59 -39.80 -39.37
N SER A 270 -5.63 -41.09 -39.70
CA SER A 270 -4.60 -41.81 -40.46
C SER A 270 -5.16 -42.66 -41.60
N SER A 271 -6.47 -42.55 -41.91
CA SER A 271 -7.09 -43.37 -42.95
C SER A 271 -6.54 -43.07 -44.34
N VAL A 272 -6.66 -44.03 -45.26
CA VAL A 272 -6.03 -43.92 -46.58
C VAL A 272 -6.64 -42.79 -47.42
N GLY A 273 -7.94 -42.53 -47.26
CA GLY A 273 -8.64 -41.40 -47.90
C GLY A 273 -8.22 -40.04 -47.33
N GLU A 274 -7.91 -39.95 -46.05
CA GLU A 274 -7.41 -38.71 -45.41
C GLU A 274 -5.95 -38.41 -45.74
N THR A 275 -5.14 -39.45 -45.90
CA THR A 275 -3.69 -39.36 -46.07
C THR A 275 -3.23 -39.27 -47.53
N SER A 276 -4.15 -39.28 -48.51
CA SER A 276 -3.83 -39.34 -49.95
C SER A 276 -4.38 -38.17 -50.81
N PRO A 277 -4.08 -36.89 -50.51
CA PRO A 277 -4.44 -35.76 -51.37
C PRO A 277 -3.83 -35.81 -52.78
N ALA A 278 -4.48 -35.11 -53.72
CA ALA A 278 -3.97 -34.90 -55.08
C ALA A 278 -2.80 -33.90 -55.10
N LEU A 279 -1.86 -34.05 -56.04
CA LEU A 279 -0.77 -33.11 -56.29
C LEU A 279 -0.42 -33.04 -57.78
N LEU A 280 -0.45 -31.85 -58.36
CA LEU A 280 -0.13 -31.62 -59.77
C LEU A 280 0.80 -30.42 -59.94
N PHE A 281 1.79 -30.59 -60.80
CA PHE A 281 2.60 -29.50 -61.35
C PHE A 281 2.17 -29.25 -62.78
N ILE A 282 1.85 -28.00 -63.13
CA ILE A 282 1.20 -27.60 -64.37
C ILE A 282 1.96 -26.45 -65.01
N SER A 283 2.32 -26.57 -66.29
CA SER A 283 2.91 -25.49 -67.08
C SER A 283 2.97 -25.89 -68.57
N PRO A 284 2.76 -24.95 -69.52
CA PRO A 284 2.99 -25.20 -70.95
C PRO A 284 4.40 -25.75 -71.24
N LYS A 285 5.41 -25.40 -70.43
CA LYS A 285 6.79 -25.91 -70.60
C LYS A 285 6.90 -27.43 -70.47
N PHE A 286 6.02 -28.11 -69.72
CA PHE A 286 6.09 -29.57 -69.56
C PHE A 286 5.75 -30.33 -70.84
N GLN A 287 5.01 -29.74 -71.79
CA GLN A 287 4.75 -30.35 -73.09
C GLN A 287 6.04 -30.63 -73.87
N ALA A 288 7.13 -29.90 -73.60
CA ALA A 288 8.43 -30.12 -74.22
C ALA A 288 9.15 -31.41 -73.73
N LEU A 289 8.68 -32.03 -72.64
CA LEU A 289 9.22 -33.29 -72.12
C LEU A 289 8.62 -34.53 -72.80
N ASP A 290 7.53 -34.40 -73.54
CA ASP A 290 6.79 -35.50 -74.22
C ASP A 290 6.34 -36.66 -73.30
N ILE A 291 6.23 -36.40 -71.98
CA ILE A 291 5.81 -37.39 -70.97
C ILE A 291 4.27 -37.48 -70.94
N LEU A 292 3.72 -38.28 -71.86
CA LEU A 292 2.28 -38.55 -71.92
C LEU A 292 1.86 -39.55 -70.82
N ARG A 293 0.86 -39.18 -70.01
CA ARG A 293 0.29 -40.03 -68.95
C ARG A 293 -1.19 -40.33 -69.22
N GLN A 294 -1.64 -41.53 -68.87
CA GLN A 294 -3.06 -41.90 -68.96
C GLN A 294 -3.85 -41.17 -67.88
N SER A 295 -4.96 -40.54 -68.26
CA SER A 295 -5.89 -39.85 -67.34
C SER A 295 -7.25 -39.70 -68.02
N PRO A 296 -8.40 -39.93 -67.35
CA PRO A 296 -8.53 -40.44 -65.99
C PRO A 296 -7.99 -41.86 -65.81
N THR A 297 -7.93 -42.30 -64.56
CA THR A 297 -7.36 -43.57 -64.09
C THR A 297 -8.39 -44.32 -63.24
N ASP A 298 -8.35 -45.66 -63.28
CA ASP A 298 -9.30 -46.50 -62.54
C ASP A 298 -9.12 -46.38 -61.01
N SER A 299 -10.22 -46.57 -60.27
CA SER A 299 -10.25 -46.38 -58.81
C SER A 299 -9.51 -47.50 -58.06
N HIS A 300 -8.40 -47.15 -57.42
CA HIS A 300 -7.70 -48.02 -56.48
C HIS A 300 -8.27 -47.85 -55.05
N SER A 301 -8.42 -48.95 -54.31
CA SER A 301 -8.89 -48.95 -52.91
C SER A 301 -8.02 -48.10 -51.98
N ASP A 302 -6.76 -47.95 -52.34
CA ASP A 302 -5.73 -47.36 -51.50
C ASP A 302 -5.45 -45.90 -51.90
N PHE A 303 -6.33 -45.28 -52.72
CA PHE A 303 -6.27 -43.90 -53.20
C PHE A 303 -4.97 -43.47 -53.93
N GLN A 304 -4.07 -44.41 -54.21
CA GLN A 304 -2.85 -44.23 -55.01
C GLN A 304 -3.18 -44.37 -56.50
N TYR A 305 -3.21 -43.25 -57.22
CA TYR A 305 -3.49 -43.22 -58.68
C TYR A 305 -2.23 -43.01 -59.53
N TYR A 306 -1.28 -42.24 -59.00
CA TYR A 306 0.04 -42.03 -59.60
C TYR A 306 1.12 -42.28 -58.55
N ARG A 307 2.38 -42.03 -58.89
CA ARG A 307 3.51 -42.15 -57.97
C ARG A 307 3.23 -41.41 -56.66
N THR A 308 3.34 -42.13 -55.55
CA THR A 308 3.25 -41.53 -54.22
C THR A 308 4.54 -40.77 -53.89
N VAL A 309 4.38 -39.54 -53.43
CA VAL A 309 5.46 -38.67 -52.93
C VAL A 309 5.06 -38.20 -51.53
N GLU A 310 6.01 -37.94 -50.63
CA GLU A 310 5.66 -37.36 -49.33
C GLU A 310 5.22 -35.91 -49.55
N GLN A 311 4.22 -35.42 -48.82
CA GLN A 311 3.79 -34.01 -48.93
C GLN A 311 4.95 -33.03 -48.66
N THR A 312 5.95 -33.46 -47.89
CA THR A 312 7.19 -32.72 -47.63
C THR A 312 8.08 -32.53 -48.86
N ASP A 313 7.92 -33.36 -49.89
CA ASP A 313 8.71 -33.35 -51.13
C ASP A 313 8.36 -32.16 -52.04
N ILE A 314 7.19 -31.55 -51.84
CA ILE A 314 6.76 -30.32 -52.54
C ILE A 314 7.78 -29.21 -52.31
N THR A 315 8.23 -29.03 -51.07
CA THR A 315 9.10 -27.93 -50.66
C THR A 315 10.47 -27.88 -51.37
N PRO A 316 11.31 -28.94 -51.36
CA PRO A 316 12.55 -28.95 -52.14
C PRO A 316 12.31 -28.86 -53.64
N THR A 317 11.20 -29.43 -54.13
CA THR A 317 10.83 -29.39 -55.53
C THR A 317 10.55 -27.97 -56.01
N LEU A 318 9.77 -27.18 -55.25
CA LEU A 318 9.51 -25.77 -55.58
C LEU A 318 10.76 -24.90 -55.48
N ALA A 319 11.56 -25.10 -54.44
CA ALA A 319 12.79 -24.34 -54.26
C ALA A 319 13.73 -24.54 -55.46
N GLY A 320 14.01 -25.79 -55.85
CA GLY A 320 14.83 -26.08 -57.05
C GLY A 320 14.24 -25.51 -58.35
N LEU A 321 12.92 -25.65 -58.58
CA LEU A 321 12.25 -25.14 -59.79
C LEU A 321 12.28 -23.61 -59.93
N LEU A 322 12.24 -22.89 -58.82
CA LEU A 322 12.30 -21.42 -58.76
C LEU A 322 13.73 -20.88 -58.64
N GLY A 323 14.74 -21.75 -58.50
CA GLY A 323 16.12 -21.36 -58.21
C GLY A 323 16.28 -20.70 -56.83
N LEU A 324 15.41 -21.05 -55.88
CA LEU A 324 15.46 -20.63 -54.50
C LEU A 324 16.21 -21.66 -53.65
N PRO A 325 16.81 -21.24 -52.54
CA PRO A 325 17.33 -22.17 -51.56
C PRO A 325 16.23 -23.08 -50.94
N ILE A 326 16.46 -24.39 -50.88
CA ILE A 326 15.65 -25.38 -50.14
C ILE A 326 15.72 -25.27 -48.58
N PRO A 327 14.58 -25.45 -47.91
CA PRO A 327 14.44 -25.67 -46.46
C PRO A 327 15.38 -26.59 -45.54
N LEU A 328 16.27 -26.13 -44.59
CA LEU A 328 16.42 -26.75 -43.19
C LEU A 328 16.65 -28.23 -42.97
N ASN A 329 16.11 -28.62 -41.82
CA ASN A 329 15.46 -29.87 -41.54
C ASN A 329 14.04 -29.90 -42.15
N SER A 330 13.87 -29.38 -43.38
CA SER A 330 13.00 -30.11 -44.31
C SER A 330 13.55 -31.52 -44.38
N LEU A 331 12.64 -32.45 -44.55
CA LEU A 331 12.91 -33.86 -44.70
C LEU A 331 12.46 -34.32 -46.10
N GLY A 332 12.00 -33.40 -46.95
CA GLY A 332 11.55 -33.68 -48.31
C GLY A 332 12.68 -34.10 -49.24
N VAL A 333 12.35 -34.87 -50.27
CA VAL A 333 13.27 -35.20 -51.37
C VAL A 333 12.74 -34.58 -52.66
N PHE A 334 13.61 -34.04 -53.51
CA PHE A 334 13.18 -33.49 -54.81
C PHE A 334 12.48 -34.56 -55.66
N ILE A 335 11.33 -34.22 -56.27
CA ILE A 335 10.54 -35.16 -57.09
C ILE A 335 11.28 -35.42 -58.41
N PRO A 336 11.74 -36.67 -58.69
CA PRO A 336 12.73 -36.90 -59.74
C PRO A 336 12.20 -36.67 -61.16
N GLU A 337 10.90 -36.88 -61.41
CA GLU A 337 10.26 -36.61 -62.71
C GLU A 337 10.28 -35.13 -63.13
N LEU A 338 10.75 -34.23 -62.27
CA LEU A 338 10.92 -32.80 -62.56
C LEU A 338 12.39 -32.42 -62.82
N LEU A 339 13.35 -33.34 -62.61
CA LEU A 339 14.77 -33.13 -62.93
C LEU A 339 15.01 -33.05 -64.45
N ASP A 340 14.21 -33.77 -65.23
CA ASP A 340 14.22 -33.82 -66.70
C ASP A 340 14.15 -32.42 -67.36
N LEU A 341 13.59 -31.41 -66.66
CA LEU A 341 13.57 -30.01 -67.12
C LEU A 341 14.96 -29.38 -67.33
N TRP A 342 16.01 -29.91 -66.70
CA TRP A 342 17.38 -29.40 -66.81
C TRP A 342 18.30 -30.30 -67.65
N GLU A 343 17.79 -31.40 -68.21
CA GLU A 343 18.63 -32.39 -68.89
C GLU A 343 19.04 -31.98 -70.32
N THR A 344 20.33 -31.69 -70.50
CA THR A 344 20.95 -31.56 -71.83
C THR A 344 21.69 -32.85 -72.21
N THR A 345 20.97 -33.78 -72.84
CA THR A 345 21.40 -34.81 -73.84
C THR A 345 22.67 -35.67 -73.70
N ASP A 346 23.61 -35.43 -72.79
CA ASP A 346 24.87 -36.18 -72.60
C ASP A 346 24.97 -36.77 -71.18
N LYS A 347 24.22 -37.85 -70.89
CA LYS A 347 24.44 -38.65 -69.67
C LYS A 347 25.41 -39.81 -69.94
N ASN A 348 26.53 -39.83 -69.21
CA ASN A 348 27.32 -41.06 -69.01
C ASN A 348 26.63 -41.94 -67.96
N ASP A 349 26.61 -43.26 -68.15
CA ASP A 349 25.93 -44.22 -67.26
C ASP A 349 26.26 -44.03 -65.77
N LEU A 350 27.52 -43.67 -65.46
CA LEU A 350 28.02 -43.44 -64.11
C LEU A 350 27.29 -42.30 -63.36
N HIS A 351 26.81 -41.27 -64.08
CA HIS A 351 26.02 -40.20 -63.45
C HIS A 351 24.60 -40.66 -63.12
N SER A 352 24.00 -41.52 -63.94
CA SER A 352 22.67 -42.10 -63.67
C SER A 352 22.68 -43.07 -62.47
N GLU A 353 23.72 -43.89 -62.34
CA GLU A 353 23.91 -44.75 -61.15
C GLU A 353 24.09 -43.92 -59.87
N LEU A 354 24.84 -42.81 -59.95
CA LEU A 354 25.12 -41.92 -58.84
C LEU A 354 23.89 -41.07 -58.42
N GLU A 355 23.16 -40.52 -59.38
CA GLU A 355 21.86 -39.85 -59.16
C GLU A 355 20.89 -40.80 -58.46
N SER A 356 20.80 -42.05 -58.94
CA SER A 356 19.95 -43.09 -58.34
C SER A 356 20.39 -43.44 -56.90
N ALA A 357 21.70 -43.57 -56.66
CA ALA A 357 22.25 -43.88 -55.33
C ALA A 357 22.05 -42.73 -54.32
N LEU A 358 22.21 -41.47 -54.76
CA LEU A 358 21.93 -40.28 -53.95
C LEU A 358 20.43 -40.17 -53.64
N PHE A 359 19.56 -40.45 -54.61
CA PHE A 359 18.12 -40.45 -54.42
C PHE A 359 17.65 -41.53 -53.42
N GLU A 360 18.16 -42.76 -53.52
CA GLU A 360 17.92 -43.82 -52.54
C GLU A 360 18.48 -43.45 -51.15
N PHE A 361 19.66 -42.85 -51.08
CA PHE A 361 20.20 -42.34 -49.81
C PHE A 361 19.31 -41.27 -49.18
N LEU A 362 18.86 -40.27 -49.96
CA LEU A 362 17.98 -39.20 -49.49
C LEU A 362 16.63 -39.76 -49.02
N LYS A 363 16.03 -40.71 -49.75
CA LYS A 363 14.82 -41.41 -49.30
C LYS A 363 15.04 -42.23 -48.03
N HIS A 364 16.18 -42.90 -47.90
CA HIS A 364 16.50 -43.65 -46.68
C HIS A 364 16.71 -42.71 -45.50
N ALA A 365 17.40 -41.57 -45.70
CA ALA A 365 17.59 -40.54 -44.68
C ALA A 365 16.26 -39.91 -44.25
N GLN A 366 15.40 -39.54 -45.21
CA GLN A 366 14.01 -39.09 -44.95
C GLN A 366 13.25 -40.11 -44.11
N LYS A 367 13.31 -41.41 -44.45
CA LYS A 367 12.65 -42.48 -43.69
C LYS A 367 13.20 -42.65 -42.27
N VAL A 368 14.52 -42.61 -42.09
CA VAL A 368 15.16 -42.76 -40.77
C VAL A 368 14.88 -41.54 -39.89
N ILE A 369 15.09 -40.32 -40.40
CA ILE A 369 14.89 -39.08 -39.64
C ILE A 369 13.39 -38.86 -39.32
N SER A 370 12.49 -39.22 -40.24
CA SER A 370 11.05 -39.18 -39.94
C SER A 370 10.62 -40.21 -38.89
N SER A 371 11.28 -41.35 -38.76
CA SER A 371 11.04 -42.30 -37.65
C SER A 371 11.59 -41.82 -36.30
N ALA A 372 12.69 -41.05 -36.30
CA ALA A 372 13.26 -40.45 -35.10
C ALA A 372 12.40 -39.31 -34.52
N ALA A 373 11.47 -38.75 -35.30
CA ALA A 373 10.50 -37.75 -34.83
C ALA A 373 9.45 -38.32 -33.85
N SER A 374 9.45 -39.63 -33.62
CA SER A 374 8.62 -40.38 -32.67
C SER A 374 9.44 -41.08 -31.56
N ASP A 375 10.69 -40.65 -31.34
CA ASP A 375 11.58 -41.21 -30.30
C ASP A 375 11.19 -40.65 -28.92
N TYR A 376 10.19 -41.26 -28.29
CA TYR A 376 9.73 -40.94 -26.94
C TYR A 376 10.85 -41.13 -25.90
N ASP A 377 10.90 -40.31 -24.84
CA ASP A 377 11.82 -40.58 -23.72
C ASP A 377 11.29 -41.76 -22.89
N LEU A 378 11.63 -42.95 -23.35
CA LEU A 378 11.35 -44.24 -22.72
C LEU A 378 11.77 -44.28 -21.24
N ARG A 379 12.76 -43.47 -20.80
CA ARG A 379 13.17 -43.44 -19.38
C ARG A 379 12.13 -42.72 -18.55
N ASN A 380 11.63 -41.57 -19.02
CA ASN A 380 10.59 -40.81 -18.34
C ASN A 380 9.24 -41.56 -18.40
N LEU A 381 8.91 -42.19 -19.54
CA LEU A 381 7.73 -43.07 -19.65
C LEU A 381 7.79 -44.24 -18.66
N LEU A 382 8.91 -44.99 -18.61
CA LEU A 382 9.09 -46.10 -17.68
C LEU A 382 9.12 -45.64 -16.22
N LEU A 383 9.68 -44.47 -15.93
CA LEU A 383 9.68 -43.88 -14.59
C LEU A 383 8.26 -43.49 -14.16
N GLY A 384 7.48 -42.83 -15.03
CA GLY A 384 6.07 -42.52 -14.79
C GLY A 384 5.25 -43.79 -14.53
N LEU A 385 5.39 -44.81 -15.37
CA LEU A 385 4.75 -46.12 -15.19
C LEU A 385 5.17 -46.82 -13.89
N ALA A 386 6.43 -46.72 -13.48
CA ALA A 386 6.92 -47.27 -12.21
C ALA A 386 6.33 -46.54 -10.99
N ILE A 387 6.23 -45.21 -11.04
CA ILE A 387 5.58 -44.41 -9.98
C ILE A 387 4.08 -44.74 -9.91
N THR A 388 3.37 -44.80 -11.04
CA THR A 388 1.96 -45.23 -11.10
C THR A 388 1.76 -46.65 -10.54
N SER A 389 2.64 -47.59 -10.88
CA SER A 389 2.61 -48.95 -10.33
C SER A 389 2.79 -48.95 -8.80
N PHE A 390 3.72 -48.16 -8.28
CA PHE A 390 3.93 -48.00 -6.84
C PHE A 390 2.72 -47.35 -6.13
N VAL A 391 2.11 -46.34 -6.76
CA VAL A 391 0.86 -45.70 -6.28
C VAL A 391 -0.28 -46.70 -6.16
N VAL A 392 -0.44 -47.61 -7.11
CA VAL A 392 -1.52 -48.62 -7.11
C VAL A 392 -1.24 -49.76 -6.11
N LEU A 393 0.02 -50.06 -5.82
CA LEU A 393 0.42 -51.04 -4.79
C LEU A 393 0.21 -50.53 -3.35
N LEU A 394 0.26 -49.22 -3.11
CA LEU A 394 0.10 -48.61 -1.77
C LEU A 394 -1.27 -48.89 -1.09
N PRO A 395 -2.44 -48.70 -1.72
CA PRO A 395 -3.73 -48.94 -1.09
C PRO A 395 -4.16 -50.42 -1.09
N LEU A 396 -3.49 -51.28 -1.87
CA LEU A 396 -3.87 -52.68 -2.15
C LEU A 396 -4.14 -53.54 -0.89
N PRO A 397 -3.40 -53.45 0.23
CA PRO A 397 -3.72 -54.18 1.46
C PRO A 397 -5.07 -53.78 2.07
N THR A 398 -5.42 -52.50 1.99
CA THR A 398 -6.71 -51.96 2.43
C THR A 398 -7.84 -52.49 1.54
N ILE A 399 -7.64 -52.48 0.22
CA ILE A 399 -8.59 -52.97 -0.78
C ILE A 399 -8.80 -54.48 -0.61
N TYR A 400 -7.74 -55.26 -0.36
CA TYR A 400 -7.83 -56.71 -0.08
C TYR A 400 -8.78 -57.03 1.09
N THR A 401 -8.67 -56.29 2.21
CA THR A 401 -9.59 -56.49 3.36
C THR A 401 -11.05 -56.14 3.05
N LEU A 402 -11.30 -55.31 2.04
CA LEU A 402 -12.64 -54.95 1.58
C LEU A 402 -13.18 -55.96 0.55
N LEU A 403 -12.34 -56.39 -0.40
CA LEU A 403 -12.64 -57.42 -1.41
C LEU A 403 -13.05 -58.76 -0.77
N CYS A 404 -12.40 -59.17 0.32
CA CYS A 404 -12.77 -60.38 1.07
C CYS A 404 -14.18 -60.31 1.69
N ARG A 405 -14.82 -59.13 1.77
CA ARG A 405 -16.17 -58.95 2.31
C ARG A 405 -17.27 -59.08 1.25
N SER A 406 -16.94 -58.98 -0.04
CA SER A 406 -17.89 -59.11 -1.17
C SER A 406 -17.25 -59.86 -2.34
N TRP A 407 -17.16 -61.19 -2.21
CA TRP A 407 -16.49 -62.10 -3.15
C TRP A 407 -16.85 -61.86 -4.64
N CYS A 408 -18.12 -61.61 -4.97
CA CYS A 408 -18.54 -61.38 -6.35
C CYS A 408 -17.99 -60.09 -6.96
N ALA A 409 -17.92 -59.00 -6.19
CA ALA A 409 -17.36 -57.73 -6.66
C ALA A 409 -15.85 -57.84 -6.88
N GLY A 410 -15.15 -58.59 -6.02
CA GLY A 410 -13.72 -58.86 -6.20
C GLY A 410 -13.40 -59.79 -7.36
N ALA A 411 -14.23 -60.82 -7.60
CA ALA A 411 -14.10 -61.67 -8.76
C ALA A 411 -14.33 -60.90 -10.07
N PHE A 412 -15.32 -60.00 -10.12
CA PHE A 412 -15.56 -59.11 -11.27
C PHE A 412 -14.38 -58.17 -11.53
N PHE A 413 -13.87 -57.49 -10.49
CA PHE A 413 -12.71 -56.60 -10.62
C PHE A 413 -11.45 -57.34 -11.11
N ALA A 414 -11.20 -58.56 -10.60
CA ALA A 414 -10.09 -59.40 -11.06
C ALA A 414 -10.28 -59.89 -12.51
N LEU A 415 -11.51 -60.20 -12.92
CA LEU A 415 -11.82 -60.60 -14.30
C LEU A 415 -11.62 -59.43 -15.27
N CYS A 416 -12.04 -58.22 -14.91
CA CYS A 416 -11.78 -57.01 -15.70
C CYS A 416 -10.28 -56.75 -15.83
N LEU A 417 -9.53 -56.80 -14.72
CA LEU A 417 -8.06 -56.65 -14.74
C LEU A 417 -7.36 -57.67 -15.64
N LEU A 418 -7.79 -58.93 -15.63
CA LEU A 418 -7.24 -59.98 -16.50
C LEU A 418 -7.66 -59.80 -17.97
N SER A 419 -8.90 -59.40 -18.23
CA SER A 419 -9.40 -59.16 -19.59
C SER A 419 -8.69 -57.98 -20.25
N TYR A 420 -8.56 -56.85 -19.53
CA TYR A 420 -7.86 -55.67 -20.04
C TYR A 420 -6.34 -55.86 -20.07
N GLY A 421 -5.76 -56.61 -19.13
CA GLY A 421 -4.35 -57.02 -19.18
C GLY A 421 -4.01 -57.90 -20.39
N GLY A 422 -4.97 -58.67 -20.92
CA GLY A 422 -4.83 -59.40 -22.18
C GLY A 422 -4.96 -58.52 -23.43
N MET A 423 -5.58 -57.34 -23.33
CA MET A 423 -5.76 -56.41 -24.46
C MET A 423 -4.55 -55.48 -24.66
N MET A 424 -3.79 -55.19 -23.60
CA MET A 424 -2.62 -54.27 -23.62
C MET A 424 -1.39 -54.76 -24.43
N PHE A 425 -1.52 -55.86 -25.17
CA PHE A 425 -0.50 -56.41 -26.06
C PHE A 425 -0.97 -56.45 -27.53
N ALA A 426 -2.00 -55.65 -27.86
CA ALA A 426 -2.47 -55.42 -29.22
C ALA A 426 -1.68 -54.29 -29.92
N SER A 427 -2.16 -53.83 -31.07
CA SER A 427 -1.34 -53.23 -32.12
C SER A 427 -1.31 -51.70 -32.08
N SER A 428 -0.21 -51.16 -31.54
CA SER A 428 0.24 -49.76 -31.58
C SER A 428 -0.20 -48.85 -30.42
N TYR A 429 0.78 -48.15 -29.85
CA TYR A 429 0.65 -47.43 -28.58
C TYR A 429 -0.07 -46.07 -28.68
N VAL A 430 -0.35 -45.58 -29.90
CA VAL A 430 -0.92 -44.24 -30.15
C VAL A 430 -2.44 -44.27 -30.27
N GLU A 431 -3.02 -45.29 -30.90
CA GLU A 431 -4.48 -45.48 -30.90
C GLU A 431 -5.01 -45.91 -29.52
N GLU A 432 -4.15 -46.47 -28.67
CA GLU A 432 -4.50 -47.01 -27.35
C GLU A 432 -4.40 -46.00 -26.19
N GLU A 433 -4.06 -44.73 -26.44
CA GLU A 433 -3.96 -43.70 -25.38
C GLU A 433 -5.29 -43.54 -24.60
N GLN A 434 -6.42 -43.56 -25.32
CA GLN A 434 -7.75 -43.56 -24.70
C GLN A 434 -7.96 -44.75 -23.76
N GLN A 435 -7.33 -45.91 -24.00
CA GLN A 435 -7.48 -47.09 -23.13
C GLN A 435 -6.70 -46.95 -21.83
N PHE A 436 -5.56 -46.25 -21.82
CA PHE A 436 -4.86 -45.89 -20.59
C PHE A 436 -5.67 -44.87 -19.76
N TRP A 437 -6.23 -43.86 -20.41
CA TRP A 437 -7.12 -42.91 -19.75
C TRP A 437 -8.41 -43.58 -19.24
N ASN A 438 -8.99 -44.53 -20.00
CA ASN A 438 -10.08 -45.38 -19.55
C ASN A 438 -9.67 -46.26 -18.36
N TRP A 439 -8.42 -46.76 -18.29
CA TRP A 439 -7.93 -47.53 -17.15
C TRP A 439 -7.91 -46.69 -15.87
N MET A 440 -7.32 -45.49 -15.93
CA MET A 440 -7.32 -44.53 -14.81
C MET A 440 -8.72 -44.05 -14.45
N PHE A 441 -9.53 -43.69 -15.44
CA PHE A 441 -10.91 -43.23 -15.24
C PHE A 441 -11.79 -44.33 -14.67
N THR A 442 -11.71 -45.57 -15.17
CA THR A 442 -12.51 -46.70 -14.65
C THR A 442 -12.06 -47.12 -13.26
N ALA A 443 -10.75 -47.07 -12.96
CA ALA A 443 -10.25 -47.30 -11.60
C ALA A 443 -10.73 -46.21 -10.63
N TRP A 444 -10.69 -44.94 -11.04
CA TRP A 444 -11.18 -43.80 -10.27
C TRP A 444 -12.69 -43.81 -10.08
N VAL A 445 -13.45 -44.08 -11.15
CA VAL A 445 -14.91 -44.27 -11.13
C VAL A 445 -15.29 -45.50 -10.31
N PHE A 446 -14.52 -46.58 -10.31
CA PHE A 446 -14.76 -47.72 -9.41
C PHE A 446 -14.50 -47.36 -7.94
N CYS A 447 -13.44 -46.61 -7.65
CA CYS A 447 -13.20 -46.05 -6.32
C CYS A 447 -14.34 -45.10 -5.88
N LEU A 448 -14.84 -44.25 -6.78
CA LEU A 448 -16.02 -43.40 -6.55
C LEU A 448 -17.29 -44.23 -6.38
N HIS A 449 -17.51 -45.27 -7.18
CA HIS A 449 -18.70 -46.12 -7.13
C HIS A 449 -18.77 -46.93 -5.84
N LEU A 450 -17.61 -47.37 -5.31
CA LEU A 450 -17.49 -47.96 -3.97
C LEU A 450 -17.74 -46.97 -2.83
N ILE A 451 -17.62 -45.66 -3.09
CA ILE A 451 -17.91 -44.58 -2.12
C ILE A 451 -19.37 -44.11 -2.23
N ILE A 452 -19.99 -44.21 -3.41
CA ILE A 452 -21.25 -43.52 -3.75
C ILE A 452 -22.46 -44.47 -3.92
N SER A 453 -22.26 -45.73 -4.33
CA SER A 453 -23.39 -46.64 -4.62
C SER A 453 -23.91 -47.33 -3.35
N PRO A 454 -25.18 -47.10 -2.98
CA PRO A 454 -26.18 -48.10 -3.38
C PRO A 454 -27.57 -47.51 -3.71
N SER A 455 -27.83 -47.24 -4.99
CA SER A 455 -29.20 -47.25 -5.55
C SER A 455 -29.17 -47.27 -7.09
N ASP A 456 -30.17 -47.98 -7.66
CA ASP A 456 -30.65 -47.94 -9.05
C ASP A 456 -29.95 -48.88 -10.06
N ALA A 457 -30.46 -50.12 -10.10
CA ALA A 457 -30.09 -51.18 -11.04
C ALA A 457 -31.19 -51.52 -12.07
N ASP A 458 -32.22 -50.66 -12.20
CA ASP A 458 -33.48 -50.97 -12.89
C ASP A 458 -33.37 -51.10 -14.43
N TYR A 459 -32.28 -50.64 -15.04
CA TYR A 459 -32.13 -50.62 -16.51
C TYR A 459 -31.76 -51.98 -17.14
N LEU A 460 -31.08 -52.88 -16.43
CA LEU A 460 -30.61 -54.14 -17.01
C LEU A 460 -31.67 -55.26 -17.00
N ASP A 461 -32.59 -55.25 -16.03
CA ASP A 461 -33.58 -56.32 -15.86
C ASP A 461 -34.73 -56.29 -16.88
N GLN A 462 -34.96 -55.18 -17.60
CA GLN A 462 -35.96 -55.11 -18.68
C GLN A 462 -35.46 -55.67 -20.03
N LEU A 463 -34.14 -55.69 -20.27
CA LEU A 463 -33.58 -56.08 -21.56
C LEU A 463 -33.58 -57.61 -21.76
N ILE A 464 -33.34 -58.36 -20.67
CA ILE A 464 -33.15 -59.82 -20.68
C ILE A 464 -34.43 -60.61 -21.00
N PRO A 465 -35.63 -60.26 -20.50
CA PRO A 465 -36.88 -60.93 -20.90
C PRO A 465 -37.19 -60.74 -22.39
N SER A 466 -37.01 -59.52 -22.89
CA SER A 466 -37.31 -59.14 -24.27
C SER A 466 -36.45 -59.89 -25.30
N ILE A 467 -35.16 -60.09 -25.01
CA ILE A 467 -34.28 -60.91 -25.87
C ILE A 467 -34.70 -62.39 -25.88
N LYS A 468 -35.26 -62.89 -24.77
CA LYS A 468 -35.63 -64.30 -24.60
C LYS A 468 -36.95 -64.66 -25.28
N GLU A 469 -37.93 -63.76 -25.31
CA GLU A 469 -39.23 -64.00 -25.95
C GLU A 469 -39.13 -64.00 -27.48
N TYR A 470 -38.30 -63.14 -28.07
CA TYR A 470 -38.09 -63.05 -29.52
C TYR A 470 -37.07 -64.07 -30.09
N SER A 471 -36.38 -64.82 -29.22
CA SER A 471 -35.46 -65.90 -29.61
C SER A 471 -36.17 -67.19 -30.09
N VAL A 472 -37.43 -67.41 -29.66
CA VAL A 472 -38.17 -68.66 -29.91
C VAL A 472 -39.11 -68.56 -31.12
N GLY A 473 -39.58 -67.36 -31.46
CA GLY A 473 -40.40 -67.10 -32.65
C GLY A 473 -39.56 -66.44 -33.76
N ASN A 474 -39.45 -67.08 -34.92
CA ASN A 474 -38.56 -66.70 -36.02
C ASN A 474 -38.95 -65.35 -36.71
N ARG A 475 -38.74 -64.22 -36.04
CA ARG A 475 -39.16 -62.84 -36.42
C ARG A 475 -38.03 -61.80 -36.27
N THR A 476 -36.84 -62.12 -36.77
CA THR A 476 -35.66 -61.24 -36.72
C THR A 476 -35.84 -59.87 -37.39
N SER A 477 -36.72 -59.76 -38.40
CA SER A 477 -36.95 -58.51 -39.13
C SER A 477 -37.61 -57.39 -38.31
N GLN A 478 -38.54 -57.72 -37.40
CA GLN A 478 -39.21 -56.73 -36.56
C GLN A 478 -38.30 -56.17 -35.46
N LEU A 479 -37.37 -56.99 -34.95
CA LEU A 479 -36.36 -56.57 -33.97
C LEU A 479 -35.41 -55.50 -34.54
N SER A 480 -34.87 -55.76 -35.74
CA SER A 480 -34.01 -54.80 -36.46
C SER A 480 -34.70 -53.45 -36.68
N GLN A 481 -35.98 -53.49 -37.09
CA GLN A 481 -36.78 -52.28 -37.31
C GLN A 481 -37.05 -51.45 -36.04
N THR A 482 -37.06 -52.10 -34.87
CA THR A 482 -37.29 -51.45 -33.57
C THR A 482 -35.99 -50.85 -33.03
N LEU A 483 -34.86 -51.56 -33.20
CA LEU A 483 -33.52 -51.07 -32.89
C LEU A 483 -33.12 -49.86 -33.74
N SER A 484 -33.40 -49.86 -35.06
CA SER A 484 -33.14 -48.69 -35.92
C SER A 484 -33.92 -47.45 -35.50
N ARG A 485 -35.13 -47.61 -34.97
CA ARG A 485 -35.93 -46.49 -34.45
C ARG A 485 -35.32 -45.92 -33.18
N PHE A 486 -34.90 -46.78 -32.25
CA PHE A 486 -34.26 -46.39 -31.00
C PHE A 486 -32.90 -45.70 -31.20
N ALA A 487 -32.13 -46.11 -32.21
CA ALA A 487 -30.88 -45.43 -32.57
C ALA A 487 -31.13 -43.98 -33.03
N SER A 488 -32.08 -43.79 -33.95
CA SER A 488 -32.45 -42.47 -34.47
C SER A 488 -32.98 -41.51 -33.39
N ASP A 489 -33.72 -42.01 -32.40
CA ASP A 489 -34.18 -41.18 -31.27
C ASP A 489 -33.03 -40.74 -30.34
N LYS A 490 -31.94 -41.51 -30.27
CA LYS A 490 -30.75 -41.19 -29.45
C LYS A 490 -29.75 -40.26 -30.14
N GLU A 491 -29.62 -40.32 -31.46
CA GLU A 491 -28.80 -39.37 -32.22
C GLU A 491 -29.32 -37.93 -32.07
N ALA A 492 -30.64 -37.72 -32.08
CA ALA A 492 -31.26 -36.40 -31.85
C ALA A 492 -31.02 -35.84 -30.42
N GLU A 493 -30.91 -36.71 -29.41
CA GLU A 493 -30.63 -36.29 -28.03
C GLU A 493 -29.16 -35.86 -27.87
N ILE A 494 -28.23 -36.52 -28.57
CA ILE A 494 -26.80 -36.19 -28.58
C ILE A 494 -26.55 -34.84 -29.28
N GLU A 495 -27.21 -34.59 -30.41
CA GLU A 495 -27.13 -33.32 -31.16
C GLU A 495 -27.53 -32.11 -30.30
N THR A 496 -28.50 -32.29 -29.39
CA THR A 496 -28.95 -31.24 -28.47
C THR A 496 -27.88 -30.88 -27.42
N ILE A 497 -27.09 -31.86 -26.97
CA ILE A 497 -26.07 -31.66 -25.92
C ILE A 497 -24.82 -30.97 -26.49
N CYS A 498 -24.35 -31.38 -27.67
CA CYS A 498 -23.13 -30.81 -28.29
C CYS A 498 -23.18 -29.28 -28.47
N ASN A 499 -24.37 -28.73 -28.78
CA ASN A 499 -24.57 -27.30 -28.97
C ASN A 499 -24.33 -26.45 -27.71
N THR A 500 -24.23 -27.05 -26.52
CA THR A 500 -24.14 -26.32 -25.24
C THR A 500 -22.70 -26.01 -24.80
N ASN A 501 -21.69 -26.76 -25.28
CA ASN A 501 -20.34 -26.79 -24.69
C ASN A 501 -19.21 -26.22 -25.58
N HIS A 502 -19.55 -25.47 -26.64
CA HIS A 502 -18.59 -25.03 -27.67
C HIS A 502 -17.47 -24.08 -27.15
N GLN A 503 -17.74 -23.30 -26.09
CA GLN A 503 -16.87 -22.18 -25.67
C GLN A 503 -15.59 -22.61 -24.92
N GLU A 504 -15.65 -23.66 -24.09
CA GLU A 504 -14.49 -24.14 -23.32
C GLU A 504 -13.44 -24.83 -24.20
N PHE A 505 -13.89 -25.41 -25.31
CA PHE A 505 -13.03 -25.97 -26.35
C PHE A 505 -12.05 -24.87 -26.75
N VAL A 506 -12.52 -23.79 -27.41
CA VAL A 506 -11.75 -22.65 -27.98
C VAL A 506 -10.66 -22.03 -27.06
N THR A 507 -10.71 -22.28 -25.76
CA THR A 507 -9.71 -21.77 -24.78
C THR A 507 -8.60 -22.78 -24.44
N SER A 508 -8.92 -24.06 -24.28
CA SER A 508 -7.90 -25.14 -24.13
C SER A 508 -7.18 -25.33 -25.43
N VAL A 509 -7.99 -25.25 -26.47
CA VAL A 509 -7.63 -25.15 -27.86
C VAL A 509 -6.54 -24.03 -27.91
N ASN A 510 -6.62 -22.94 -27.15
CA ASN A 510 -5.78 -21.76 -27.35
C ASN A 510 -4.24 -21.81 -27.12
N GLN A 511 -3.73 -22.43 -26.04
CA GLN A 511 -2.36 -22.20 -25.50
C GLN A 511 -1.18 -22.72 -26.33
N LEU A 512 -1.50 -23.04 -27.57
CA LEU A 512 -1.11 -24.28 -28.13
C LEU A 512 -0.66 -23.93 -29.54
N LEU A 513 -1.37 -23.06 -30.30
CA LEU A 513 -0.74 -22.46 -31.50
C LEU A 513 0.73 -22.05 -31.19
N ARG A 514 0.99 -21.54 -29.98
CA ARG A 514 2.30 -21.19 -29.37
C ARG A 514 3.53 -22.11 -29.42
N ILE A 515 3.52 -23.37 -29.84
CA ILE A 515 4.78 -24.17 -29.91
C ILE A 515 5.19 -24.50 -31.35
N ARG A 516 4.40 -24.07 -32.33
CA ARG A 516 4.52 -24.45 -33.74
C ARG A 516 5.53 -23.58 -34.50
N GLU A 517 5.77 -22.36 -33.98
CA GLU A 517 6.74 -21.35 -34.41
C GLU A 517 8.19 -21.60 -34.05
N GLY A 518 8.45 -22.35 -32.97
CA GLY A 518 9.80 -22.88 -32.82
C GLY A 518 10.09 -23.84 -33.97
N THR A 519 9.05 -24.53 -34.46
CA THR A 519 9.21 -25.89 -34.97
C THR A 519 9.04 -26.03 -36.48
N VAL A 520 9.36 -25.00 -37.25
CA VAL A 520 9.51 -25.03 -38.72
C VAL A 520 10.40 -23.92 -39.30
N SER A 521 10.66 -22.80 -38.60
CA SER A 521 11.72 -21.83 -39.03
C SER A 521 12.98 -22.56 -39.23
N LEU A 522 13.18 -23.29 -38.16
CA LEU A 522 14.38 -23.93 -37.93
C LEU A 522 14.35 -25.27 -38.69
N THR A 523 13.36 -25.51 -39.61
CA THR A 523 13.30 -26.49 -40.72
C THR A 523 13.39 -25.83 -42.10
N ALA A 524 13.86 -24.58 -42.27
CA ALA A 524 14.17 -24.04 -43.61
C ALA A 524 15.57 -23.41 -44.09
N GLU A 525 16.71 -23.42 -43.38
CA GLU A 525 18.12 -23.22 -43.91
C GLU A 525 19.04 -24.45 -44.43
N ILE A 526 19.06 -25.73 -43.95
CA ILE A 526 19.99 -26.84 -44.36
C ILE A 526 19.66 -27.53 -45.67
N LEU A 527 18.42 -27.93 -46.01
CA LEU A 527 18.29 -28.92 -47.09
C LEU A 527 18.73 -28.31 -48.44
N ASP A 528 18.81 -26.97 -48.54
CA ASP A 528 19.51 -26.29 -49.64
C ASP A 528 21.00 -26.41 -49.52
N LEU A 529 21.50 -26.03 -48.34
CA LEU A 529 22.88 -26.17 -47.97
C LEU A 529 23.33 -27.59 -48.34
N ASN A 530 22.49 -28.61 -48.12
CA ASN A 530 22.72 -30.01 -48.38
C ASN A 530 22.71 -30.38 -49.88
N GLN A 531 21.69 -30.05 -50.67
CA GLN A 531 21.69 -30.41 -52.11
C GLN A 531 22.69 -29.56 -52.91
N SER A 532 22.82 -28.27 -52.59
CA SER A 532 23.85 -27.41 -53.15
C SER A 532 25.24 -27.92 -52.76
N ILE A 533 25.50 -28.30 -51.49
CA ILE A 533 26.75 -28.99 -51.08
C ILE A 533 26.98 -30.27 -51.87
N GLN A 534 25.99 -31.13 -52.08
CA GLN A 534 26.22 -32.50 -52.55
C GLN A 534 26.73 -32.56 -53.98
N ALA A 535 26.02 -31.95 -54.93
CA ALA A 535 26.55 -31.76 -56.28
C ALA A 535 27.88 -30.99 -56.19
N SER A 536 27.94 -29.95 -55.35
CA SER A 536 29.16 -29.18 -55.03
C SER A 536 30.27 -29.94 -54.32
N THR A 537 30.14 -31.25 -54.08
CA THR A 537 31.07 -32.01 -53.25
C THR A 537 31.81 -33.08 -54.02
N GLU A 538 31.46 -33.45 -55.25
CA GLU A 538 32.16 -34.52 -56.00
C GLU A 538 33.18 -34.04 -57.03
N LYS A 539 32.80 -33.14 -57.94
CA LYS A 539 33.79 -32.45 -58.81
C LYS A 539 34.63 -31.47 -58.01
N LEU A 540 34.04 -30.98 -56.92
CA LEU A 540 34.85 -30.51 -55.82
C LEU A 540 35.67 -31.67 -55.25
N ALA A 541 35.17 -32.79 -54.70
CA ALA A 541 35.93 -33.85 -53.95
C ALA A 541 37.41 -34.02 -54.33
N GLU A 542 37.72 -34.11 -55.62
CA GLU A 542 39.11 -34.18 -56.10
C GLU A 542 39.87 -32.85 -55.96
N GLN A 543 39.33 -31.73 -56.46
CA GLN A 543 39.89 -30.40 -56.15
C GLN A 543 39.74 -30.00 -54.67
N LYS A 544 38.76 -30.54 -53.94
CA LYS A 544 38.46 -30.43 -52.50
C LYS A 544 39.37 -31.34 -51.70
N ARG A 545 40.11 -32.28 -52.28
CA ARG A 545 41.21 -32.98 -51.59
C ARG A 545 42.45 -32.10 -51.61
N ALA A 546 42.87 -31.62 -52.79
CA ALA A 546 43.95 -30.64 -52.90
C ALA A 546 43.63 -29.32 -52.17
N LEU A 547 42.37 -28.89 -52.22
CA LEU A 547 41.79 -27.77 -51.48
C LEU A 547 41.25 -28.21 -50.10
N VAL A 548 41.43 -29.44 -49.61
CA VAL A 548 41.32 -29.79 -48.16
C VAL A 548 42.69 -29.83 -47.53
N GLU A 549 43.76 -30.05 -48.28
CA GLU A 549 45.11 -29.71 -47.80
C GLU A 549 45.25 -28.17 -47.76
N SER A 550 44.86 -27.47 -48.83
CA SER A 550 44.82 -26.00 -48.83
C SER A 550 43.71 -25.40 -47.94
N ARG A 551 42.52 -26.01 -47.83
CA ARG A 551 41.55 -25.65 -46.78
C ARG A 551 41.97 -26.16 -45.41
N SER A 552 42.87 -27.12 -45.21
CA SER A 552 43.38 -27.43 -43.87
C SER A 552 44.34 -26.34 -43.44
N HIS A 553 45.20 -25.86 -44.32
CA HIS A 553 45.99 -24.65 -44.06
C HIS A 553 45.11 -23.40 -43.90
N ARG A 554 44.10 -23.20 -44.77
CA ARG A 554 43.14 -22.09 -44.63
C ARG A 554 42.19 -22.27 -43.44
N GLN A 555 41.90 -23.48 -42.98
CA GLN A 555 41.11 -23.79 -41.79
C GLN A 555 41.95 -23.61 -40.55
N ASN A 556 43.25 -23.92 -40.56
CA ASN A 556 44.14 -23.50 -39.49
C ASN A 556 44.22 -21.95 -39.44
N ILE A 557 44.17 -21.27 -40.59
CA ILE A 557 44.09 -19.80 -40.68
C ILE A 557 42.69 -19.28 -40.29
N ASP A 558 41.59 -19.96 -40.61
CA ASP A 558 40.20 -19.58 -40.30
C ASP A 558 39.77 -19.99 -38.89
N GLU A 559 40.40 -21.01 -38.29
CA GLU A 559 40.35 -21.33 -36.86
C GLU A 559 41.22 -20.36 -36.09
N THR A 560 42.35 -19.92 -36.64
CA THR A 560 43.09 -18.76 -36.10
C THR A 560 42.27 -17.48 -36.26
N SER A 561 41.56 -17.29 -37.39
CA SER A 561 40.74 -16.11 -37.65
C SER A 561 39.45 -16.12 -36.85
N ARG A 562 38.82 -17.28 -36.63
CA ARG A 562 37.69 -17.47 -35.69
C ARG A 562 38.16 -17.39 -34.25
N ALA A 563 39.29 -17.94 -33.86
CA ALA A 563 39.86 -17.67 -32.54
C ALA A 563 40.12 -16.17 -32.35
N ILE A 564 40.60 -15.45 -33.38
CA ILE A 564 40.73 -13.99 -33.38
C ILE A 564 39.34 -13.31 -33.36
N GLN A 565 38.33 -13.84 -34.05
CA GLN A 565 37.02 -13.22 -34.20
C GLN A 565 36.08 -13.49 -33.02
N ASP A 566 36.17 -14.66 -32.38
CA ASP A 566 35.67 -14.98 -31.05
C ASP A 566 36.39 -14.14 -30.01
N CYS A 567 37.72 -13.95 -30.11
CA CYS A 567 38.43 -12.97 -29.28
C CYS A 567 37.92 -11.54 -29.54
N LEU A 568 37.61 -11.15 -30.78
CA LEU A 568 37.04 -9.86 -31.14
C LEU A 568 35.56 -9.73 -30.76
N GLU A 569 34.80 -10.82 -30.66
CA GLU A 569 33.41 -10.81 -30.20
C GLU A 569 33.33 -10.82 -28.68
N VAL A 570 34.21 -11.57 -28.00
CA VAL A 570 34.45 -11.37 -26.56
C VAL A 570 34.93 -9.93 -26.31
N LEU A 571 35.73 -9.33 -27.20
CA LEU A 571 36.08 -7.90 -27.17
C LEU A 571 34.89 -6.98 -27.51
N ARG A 572 34.01 -7.36 -28.45
CA ARG A 572 32.83 -6.59 -28.88
C ARG A 572 31.74 -6.62 -27.82
N LEU A 573 31.52 -7.74 -27.17
CA LEU A 573 30.63 -7.92 -26.03
C LEU A 573 31.21 -7.23 -24.79
N ALA A 574 32.53 -7.28 -24.57
CA ALA A 574 33.18 -6.43 -23.58
C ALA A 574 32.95 -4.93 -23.90
N ASN A 575 33.12 -4.50 -25.15
CA ASN A 575 32.79 -3.13 -25.58
C ASN A 575 31.30 -2.83 -25.45
N GLN A 576 30.40 -3.79 -25.72
CA GLN A 576 28.95 -3.64 -25.58
C GLN A 576 28.54 -3.52 -24.11
N VAL A 577 29.23 -4.19 -23.19
CA VAL A 577 29.10 -3.95 -21.74
C VAL A 577 29.51 -2.52 -21.39
N HIS A 578 30.56 -1.98 -22.04
CA HIS A 578 30.96 -0.57 -21.87
C HIS A 578 29.97 0.42 -22.55
N ASP A 579 29.36 0.07 -23.69
CA ASP A 579 28.34 0.88 -24.36
C ASP A 579 27.00 0.85 -23.61
N LEU A 580 26.62 -0.28 -23.01
CA LEU A 580 25.44 -0.42 -22.15
C LEU A 580 25.63 0.35 -20.84
N LEU A 581 26.85 0.35 -20.29
CA LEU A 581 27.25 1.25 -19.20
C LEU A 581 27.14 2.73 -19.61
N ALA A 582 27.62 3.11 -20.80
CA ALA A 582 27.47 4.47 -21.32
C ALA A 582 26.00 4.87 -21.55
N LYS A 583 25.14 3.91 -21.91
CA LYS A 583 23.68 4.06 -22.02
C LYS A 583 22.93 3.92 -20.70
N LYS A 584 23.62 3.74 -19.56
CA LYS A 584 23.07 3.54 -18.21
C LYS A 584 22.14 2.33 -18.03
N ASN A 585 22.18 1.33 -18.93
CA ASN A 585 21.40 0.10 -18.74
C ASN A 585 22.25 -0.94 -18.00
N HIS A 586 22.35 -0.74 -16.68
CA HIS A 586 23.28 -1.48 -15.83
C HIS A 586 22.89 -2.94 -15.61
N TYR A 587 21.59 -3.25 -15.55
CA TYR A 587 21.11 -4.63 -15.45
C TYR A 587 21.44 -5.41 -16.74
N ALA A 588 21.20 -4.83 -17.92
CA ALA A 588 21.62 -5.44 -19.18
C ALA A 588 23.14 -5.55 -19.29
N ALA A 589 23.91 -4.56 -18.81
CA ALA A 589 25.37 -4.61 -18.78
C ALA A 589 25.91 -5.74 -17.86
N LEU A 590 25.33 -5.91 -16.66
CA LEU A 590 25.69 -7.01 -15.77
C LEU A 590 25.33 -8.37 -16.37
N ARG A 591 24.11 -8.51 -16.91
CA ARG A 591 23.66 -9.75 -17.55
C ARG A 591 24.51 -10.11 -18.76
N ALA A 592 24.86 -9.14 -19.61
CA ALA A 592 25.78 -9.33 -20.73
C ALA A 592 27.21 -9.67 -20.27
N LEU A 593 27.64 -9.20 -19.09
CA LEU A 593 28.94 -9.56 -18.49
C LEU A 593 28.93 -10.96 -17.86
N GLU A 594 27.83 -11.38 -17.23
CA GLU A 594 27.63 -12.76 -16.76
C GLU A 594 27.52 -13.74 -17.93
N GLU A 595 26.89 -13.34 -19.04
CA GLU A 595 26.81 -14.07 -20.30
C GLU A 595 28.20 -14.18 -20.96
N LEU A 596 28.95 -13.08 -21.03
CA LEU A 596 30.36 -13.05 -21.44
C LEU A 596 31.18 -14.06 -20.61
N GLN A 597 31.02 -14.07 -19.29
CA GLN A 597 31.77 -14.92 -18.37
C GLN A 597 31.38 -16.41 -18.42
N ASN A 598 30.08 -16.70 -18.44
CA ASN A 598 29.55 -18.06 -18.29
C ASN A 598 29.35 -18.80 -19.61
N VAL A 599 29.18 -18.07 -20.72
CA VAL A 599 28.92 -18.62 -22.06
C VAL A 599 30.16 -18.43 -22.93
N HIS A 600 30.50 -17.20 -23.29
CA HIS A 600 31.51 -16.92 -24.32
C HIS A 600 32.96 -17.18 -23.85
N LEU A 601 33.32 -16.82 -22.61
CA LEU A 601 34.67 -17.01 -22.07
C LEU A 601 35.06 -18.49 -21.97
N LYS A 602 34.11 -19.40 -21.70
CA LYS A 602 34.40 -20.84 -21.58
C LYS A 602 34.98 -21.45 -22.86
N GLY A 603 34.47 -21.03 -24.03
CA GLY A 603 34.98 -21.48 -25.33
C GLY A 603 36.39 -21.00 -25.66
N VAL A 604 36.78 -19.82 -25.15
CA VAL A 604 38.04 -19.14 -25.49
C VAL A 604 39.14 -19.34 -24.43
N THR A 605 38.88 -20.11 -23.36
CA THR A 605 39.81 -20.38 -22.23
C THR A 605 41.22 -20.85 -22.62
N GLN A 606 41.39 -21.41 -23.81
CA GLN A 606 42.69 -21.87 -24.32
C GLN A 606 43.63 -20.71 -24.75
N TYR A 607 43.11 -19.50 -24.92
CA TYR A 607 43.84 -18.33 -25.43
C TYR A 607 44.12 -17.28 -24.33
N LYS A 608 45.29 -16.62 -24.39
CA LYS A 608 45.70 -15.62 -23.38
C LYS A 608 44.75 -14.43 -23.21
N ILE A 609 43.97 -14.08 -24.24
CA ILE A 609 42.98 -13.00 -24.17
C ILE A 609 41.86 -13.36 -23.18
N ALA A 610 41.45 -14.63 -23.09
CA ALA A 610 40.46 -15.08 -22.11
C ALA A 610 40.96 -14.89 -20.67
N ASP A 611 42.21 -15.23 -20.35
CA ASP A 611 42.81 -14.97 -19.02
C ASP A 611 42.90 -13.46 -18.71
N MET A 612 43.22 -12.62 -19.72
CA MET A 612 43.21 -11.16 -19.54
C MET A 612 41.81 -10.60 -19.26
N ILE A 613 40.80 -11.03 -20.01
CA ILE A 613 39.41 -10.57 -19.85
C ILE A 613 38.80 -11.14 -18.57
N GLN A 614 39.08 -12.39 -18.21
CA GLN A 614 38.65 -12.99 -16.95
C GLN A 614 39.26 -12.29 -15.73
N ARG A 615 40.47 -11.71 -15.85
CA ARG A 615 41.06 -10.82 -14.84
C ARG A 615 40.45 -9.41 -14.84
N SER A 616 39.91 -8.92 -15.95
CA SER A 616 39.22 -7.62 -15.99
C SER A 616 37.74 -7.72 -15.57
N VAL A 617 37.08 -8.87 -15.69
CA VAL A 617 35.67 -9.07 -15.28
C VAL A 617 35.38 -8.56 -13.86
N PRO A 618 36.18 -8.89 -12.81
CA PRO A 618 35.96 -8.32 -11.47
C PRO A 618 36.08 -6.79 -11.42
N THR A 619 36.93 -6.20 -12.26
CA THR A 619 37.09 -4.74 -12.37
C THR A 619 35.88 -4.12 -13.08
N THR A 620 35.34 -4.75 -14.12
CA THR A 620 34.12 -4.30 -14.81
C THR A 620 32.88 -4.49 -13.94
N GLN A 621 32.76 -5.60 -13.19
CA GLN A 621 31.71 -5.79 -12.17
C GLN A 621 31.76 -4.69 -11.10
N LYS A 622 32.97 -4.33 -10.63
CA LYS A 622 33.17 -3.22 -9.70
C LYS A 622 32.79 -1.87 -10.32
N ALA A 623 33.11 -1.65 -11.60
CA ALA A 623 32.73 -0.43 -12.32
C ALA A 623 31.21 -0.32 -12.54
N ILE A 624 30.51 -1.42 -12.82
CA ILE A 624 29.04 -1.47 -12.87
C ILE A 624 28.46 -1.12 -11.49
N ALA A 625 28.95 -1.75 -10.41
CA ALA A 625 28.50 -1.44 -9.06
C ALA A 625 28.74 0.04 -8.68
N GLU A 626 29.89 0.61 -9.04
CA GLU A 626 30.21 2.03 -8.80
C GLU A 626 29.34 2.99 -9.66
N ALA A 627 29.04 2.64 -10.92
CA ALA A 627 28.17 3.42 -11.79
C ALA A 627 26.71 3.42 -11.31
N VAL A 628 26.19 2.24 -10.93
CA VAL A 628 24.84 2.09 -10.36
C VAL A 628 24.72 2.85 -9.04
N MET A 629 25.73 2.79 -8.17
CA MET A 629 25.78 3.60 -6.95
C MET A 629 25.82 5.10 -7.27
N SER A 630 26.46 5.54 -8.37
CA SER A 630 26.45 6.94 -8.80
C SER A 630 25.07 7.39 -9.29
N ASP A 631 24.35 6.56 -10.03
CA ASP A 631 22.98 6.85 -10.46
C ASP A 631 22.01 6.82 -9.27
N LEU A 632 22.18 5.87 -8.33
CA LEU A 632 21.43 5.86 -7.07
C LEU A 632 21.69 7.14 -6.26
N ASN A 633 22.95 7.59 -6.12
CA ASN A 633 23.29 8.84 -5.43
C ASN A 633 22.67 10.07 -6.13
N THR A 634 22.55 10.04 -7.46
CA THR A 634 21.89 11.09 -8.24
C THR A 634 20.37 11.10 -8.02
N TRP A 635 19.75 9.92 -7.96
CA TRP A 635 18.34 9.78 -7.60
C TRP A 635 18.07 10.17 -6.15
N LEU A 636 18.92 9.76 -5.20
CA LEU A 636 18.87 10.19 -3.79
C LEU A 636 19.02 11.71 -3.63
N TYR A 637 19.72 12.38 -4.54
CA TYR A 637 19.75 13.85 -4.59
C TYR A 637 18.41 14.43 -5.07
N ARG A 638 17.82 13.90 -6.16
CA ARG A 638 16.49 14.36 -6.64
C ARG A 638 15.37 14.11 -5.63
N ILE A 639 15.41 12.95 -4.96
CA ILE A 639 14.47 12.63 -3.87
C ILE A 639 14.57 13.63 -2.72
N ARG A 640 15.72 14.30 -2.51
CA ARG A 640 15.82 15.37 -1.52
C ARG A 640 14.86 16.52 -1.83
N GLU A 641 14.87 17.00 -3.07
CA GLU A 641 13.98 18.09 -3.52
C GLU A 641 12.50 17.65 -3.44
N MET A 642 12.19 16.41 -3.83
CA MET A 642 10.84 15.85 -3.68
C MET A 642 10.43 15.60 -2.22
N SER A 643 11.40 15.39 -1.30
CA SER A 643 11.09 15.06 0.09
C SER A 643 10.51 16.24 0.87
N GLN A 644 10.91 17.49 0.57
CA GLN A 644 10.25 18.64 1.20
C GLN A 644 8.76 18.69 0.81
N TYR A 645 8.46 18.60 -0.48
CA TYR A 645 7.08 18.62 -1.00
C TYR A 645 6.24 17.43 -0.51
N LEU A 646 6.83 16.23 -0.38
CA LEU A 646 6.17 15.09 0.28
C LEU A 646 5.85 15.37 1.77
N GLY A 647 6.73 16.09 2.47
CA GLY A 647 6.51 16.53 3.84
C GLY A 647 5.38 17.56 3.96
N GLU A 648 5.36 18.55 3.07
CA GLU A 648 4.30 19.56 2.95
C GLU A 648 2.92 18.89 2.77
N ILE A 649 2.79 17.99 1.80
CA ILE A 649 1.55 17.22 1.55
C ILE A 649 1.18 16.38 2.78
N ALA A 650 2.13 15.67 3.42
CA ALA A 650 1.85 14.83 4.58
C ALA A 650 1.35 15.64 5.80
N LEU A 651 1.92 16.83 6.04
CA LEU A 651 1.46 17.75 7.09
C LEU A 651 0.09 18.34 6.74
N TYR A 652 -0.11 18.80 5.49
CA TYR A 652 -1.37 19.38 5.01
C TYR A 652 -2.55 18.40 5.13
N HIS A 653 -2.38 17.14 4.68
CA HIS A 653 -3.40 16.11 4.83
C HIS A 653 -3.65 15.74 6.30
N THR A 654 -2.66 15.87 7.19
CA THR A 654 -2.88 15.65 8.62
C THR A 654 -3.62 16.81 9.28
N ASP A 655 -3.46 18.05 8.83
CA ASP A 655 -4.26 19.18 9.31
C ASP A 655 -5.71 19.13 8.80
N LEU A 656 -5.92 18.65 7.57
CA LEU A 656 -7.26 18.29 7.08
C LEU A 656 -7.91 17.18 7.93
N ARG A 657 -7.17 16.13 8.32
CA ARG A 657 -7.66 15.11 9.27
C ARG A 657 -8.03 15.72 10.62
N LYS A 658 -7.18 16.59 11.17
CA LYS A 658 -7.40 17.28 12.45
C LYS A 658 -8.63 18.18 12.44
N THR A 659 -8.85 18.94 11.36
CA THR A 659 -10.04 19.79 11.19
C THR A 659 -11.31 18.96 11.03
N ARG A 660 -11.32 17.92 10.18
CA ARG A 660 -12.44 16.95 10.10
C ARG A 660 -12.75 16.29 11.44
N HIS A 661 -11.74 15.85 12.18
CA HIS A 661 -11.91 15.24 13.50
C HIS A 661 -12.58 16.22 14.48
N LYS A 662 -12.15 17.49 14.49
CA LYS A 662 -12.76 18.53 15.32
C LYS A 662 -14.24 18.76 14.99
N GLU A 663 -14.59 18.88 13.70
CA GLU A 663 -15.99 19.00 13.27
C GLU A 663 -16.83 17.78 13.70
N ARG A 664 -16.27 16.56 13.57
CA ARG A 664 -16.90 15.32 14.03
C ARG A 664 -17.08 15.30 15.55
N THR A 665 -16.15 15.85 16.33
CA THR A 665 -16.26 16.01 17.80
C THR A 665 -17.35 17.01 18.20
N GLU A 666 -17.50 18.11 17.47
CA GLU A 666 -18.58 19.08 17.69
C GLU A 666 -19.97 18.48 17.42
N ILE A 667 -20.07 17.57 16.44
CA ILE A 667 -21.30 16.81 16.14
C ILE A 667 -21.56 15.69 17.16
N SER A 668 -20.51 15.01 17.63
CA SER A 668 -20.60 13.85 18.54
C SER A 668 -19.58 13.95 19.67
N PRO A 669 -20.00 14.36 20.89
CA PRO A 669 -19.12 14.49 22.06
C PRO A 669 -18.41 13.18 22.47
N TYR A 670 -18.92 12.02 22.02
CA TYR A 670 -18.27 10.72 22.22
C TYR A 670 -16.95 10.62 21.46
N LEU A 671 -16.85 11.22 20.27
CA LEU A 671 -15.63 11.16 19.44
C LEU A 671 -14.47 11.94 20.06
N GLY A 672 -14.75 12.99 20.84
CA GLY A 672 -13.72 13.76 21.57
C GLY A 672 -12.98 12.99 22.67
N GLN A 673 -13.38 11.75 22.97
CA GLN A 673 -12.62 10.86 23.86
C GLN A 673 -11.46 10.15 23.14
N PHE A 674 -11.44 10.16 21.81
CA PHE A 674 -10.51 9.41 20.98
C PHE A 674 -9.56 10.37 20.27
N LYS A 675 -8.25 10.24 20.53
CA LYS A 675 -7.22 11.07 19.91
C LYS A 675 -7.12 10.84 18.39
N LEU A 676 -6.52 11.79 17.69
CA LEU A 676 -6.04 11.59 16.31
C LEU A 676 -5.07 10.40 16.26
N ASN A 677 -5.10 9.62 15.17
CA ASN A 677 -4.45 8.30 15.01
C ASN A 677 -4.95 7.19 15.96
N SER A 678 -6.04 7.39 16.72
CA SER A 678 -6.68 6.28 17.41
C SER A 678 -7.41 5.37 16.41
N ALA A 679 -7.52 4.08 16.72
CA ALA A 679 -8.17 3.11 15.83
C ALA A 679 -9.62 3.49 15.43
N ILE A 680 -10.33 4.22 16.28
CA ILE A 680 -11.71 4.69 16.01
C ILE A 680 -11.72 5.92 15.11
N GLU A 681 -10.71 6.79 15.20
CA GLU A 681 -10.56 7.94 14.31
C GLU A 681 -10.11 7.49 12.91
N LEU A 682 -9.11 6.60 12.81
CA LEU A 682 -8.64 6.05 11.54
C LEU A 682 -9.75 5.32 10.77
N VAL A 683 -10.52 4.45 11.43
CA VAL A 683 -11.70 3.78 10.83
C VAL A 683 -12.78 4.78 10.38
N SER A 684 -12.87 5.94 11.03
CA SER A 684 -13.81 7.01 10.64
C SER A 684 -13.34 7.82 9.44
N ASP A 685 -12.08 7.68 9.00
CA ASP A 685 -11.48 8.42 7.89
C ASP A 685 -11.10 7.52 6.69
N GLU A 686 -11.34 6.20 6.76
CA GLU A 686 -11.09 5.23 5.67
C GLU A 686 -11.69 5.66 4.30
N SER A 687 -12.79 6.42 4.29
CA SER A 687 -13.41 6.91 3.05
C SER A 687 -12.67 8.10 2.40
N GLU A 688 -11.69 8.70 3.08
CA GLU A 688 -10.89 9.84 2.62
C GLU A 688 -9.37 9.52 2.63
N GLU A 689 -9.00 8.23 2.62
CA GLU A 689 -7.61 7.79 2.57
C GLU A 689 -6.91 8.24 1.28
N TYR A 690 -5.69 8.77 1.43
CA TYR A 690 -4.90 9.42 0.36
C TYR A 690 -3.48 8.86 0.35
N ASP A 691 -3.09 8.17 -0.73
CA ASP A 691 -1.78 7.51 -0.84
C ASP A 691 -0.67 8.54 -1.13
N LEU A 692 -0.08 9.10 -0.07
CA LEU A 692 0.99 10.09 -0.11
C LEU A 692 2.16 9.77 -1.07
N LEU A 693 2.38 8.52 -1.49
CA LEU A 693 3.48 8.12 -2.39
C LEU A 693 3.09 7.98 -3.87
N GLN A 694 1.78 7.87 -4.18
CA GLN A 694 1.27 7.67 -5.55
C GLN A 694 -0.02 8.47 -5.80
N ASN A 695 0.14 9.77 -6.10
CA ASN A 695 -0.97 10.69 -6.41
C ASN A 695 -0.87 11.28 -7.83
N GLU A 696 -1.91 12.02 -8.23
CA GLU A 696 -1.92 12.79 -9.48
C GLU A 696 -0.81 13.86 -9.54
N GLU A 697 -0.40 14.40 -8.38
CA GLU A 697 0.64 15.44 -8.26
C GLU A 697 2.06 14.89 -8.05
N LEU A 698 2.21 13.68 -7.49
CA LEU A 698 3.49 13.11 -7.10
C LEU A 698 3.53 11.59 -7.28
N GLN A 699 4.49 11.12 -8.09
CA GLN A 699 4.86 9.70 -8.19
C GLN A 699 6.34 9.52 -7.84
N VAL A 700 6.63 8.77 -6.78
CA VAL A 700 8.01 8.44 -6.39
C VAL A 700 8.46 7.15 -7.10
N ASP A 701 9.27 7.28 -8.16
CA ASP A 701 9.85 6.13 -8.84
C ASP A 701 10.99 5.51 -8.02
N PHE A 702 10.77 4.32 -7.45
CA PHE A 702 11.76 3.54 -6.70
C PHE A 702 12.64 2.62 -7.58
N THR A 703 12.46 2.62 -8.91
CA THR A 703 13.20 1.72 -9.82
C THR A 703 14.72 1.79 -9.66
N PRO A 704 15.39 2.96 -9.54
CA PRO A 704 16.84 3.03 -9.38
C PRO A 704 17.35 2.36 -8.10
N LEU A 705 16.56 2.38 -7.02
CA LEU A 705 16.89 1.69 -5.77
C LEU A 705 16.74 0.17 -5.92
N PHE A 706 15.68 -0.29 -6.59
CA PHE A 706 15.46 -1.72 -6.83
C PHE A 706 16.47 -2.32 -7.80
N GLU A 707 16.86 -1.60 -8.86
CA GLU A 707 17.94 -2.02 -9.75
C GLU A 707 19.27 -2.16 -9.01
N CYS A 708 19.62 -1.17 -8.18
CA CYS A 708 20.83 -1.20 -7.36
C CYS A 708 20.82 -2.36 -6.36
N LEU A 709 19.71 -2.55 -5.64
CA LEU A 709 19.51 -3.66 -4.71
C LEU A 709 19.64 -5.01 -5.40
N HIS A 710 19.08 -5.17 -6.60
CA HIS A 710 19.14 -6.41 -7.37
C HIS A 710 20.57 -6.70 -7.85
N ILE A 711 21.26 -5.70 -8.42
CA ILE A 711 22.64 -5.81 -8.90
C ILE A 711 23.60 -6.17 -7.76
N HIS A 712 23.52 -5.50 -6.61
CA HIS A 712 24.35 -5.82 -5.45
C HIS A 712 24.01 -7.18 -4.81
N ARG A 713 22.77 -7.65 -4.97
CA ARG A 713 22.36 -9.01 -4.55
C ARG A 713 22.97 -10.08 -5.46
N SER A 714 22.93 -9.92 -6.78
CA SER A 714 23.55 -10.85 -7.73
C SER A 714 25.07 -10.91 -7.57
N LEU A 715 25.72 -9.78 -7.31
CA LEU A 715 27.16 -9.70 -7.01
C LEU A 715 27.55 -10.22 -5.61
N GLY A 716 26.59 -10.60 -4.75
CA GLY A 716 26.87 -11.05 -3.38
C GLY A 716 27.41 -9.97 -2.42
N HIS A 717 27.38 -8.69 -2.81
CA HIS A 717 27.96 -7.56 -2.06
C HIS A 717 26.92 -6.79 -1.23
N MET A 718 25.85 -7.45 -0.80
CA MET A 718 24.72 -6.84 -0.08
C MET A 718 25.11 -6.10 1.21
N ASP A 719 26.02 -6.65 2.00
CA ASP A 719 26.40 -6.03 3.28
C ASP A 719 27.25 -4.77 3.05
N ARG A 720 28.06 -4.73 1.98
CA ARG A 720 28.75 -3.51 1.57
C ARG A 720 27.77 -2.45 1.05
N PHE A 721 26.81 -2.84 0.23
CA PHE A 721 25.75 -1.94 -0.26
C PHE A 721 24.97 -1.32 0.92
N ARG A 722 24.53 -2.12 1.89
CA ARG A 722 23.84 -1.64 3.10
C ARG A 722 24.65 -0.60 3.86
N VAL A 723 25.96 -0.82 4.02
CA VAL A 723 26.84 0.12 4.72
C VAL A 723 27.04 1.41 3.91
N GLU A 724 27.26 1.33 2.60
CA GLU A 724 27.42 2.51 1.74
C GLU A 724 26.12 3.31 1.62
N TYR A 725 24.97 2.66 1.45
CA TYR A 725 23.65 3.29 1.47
C TYR A 725 23.38 4.00 2.80
N ALA A 726 23.52 3.30 3.93
CA ALA A 726 23.31 3.89 5.26
C ALA A 726 24.28 5.06 5.53
N ASN A 727 25.52 5.00 5.06
CA ASN A 727 26.46 6.12 5.16
C ASN A 727 26.09 7.31 4.27
N THR A 728 25.56 7.07 3.06
CA THR A 728 25.05 8.14 2.20
C THR A 728 23.82 8.80 2.82
N ARG A 729 22.86 8.03 3.34
CA ARG A 729 21.67 8.59 4.02
C ARG A 729 22.02 9.33 5.30
N ARG A 730 23.01 8.87 6.09
CA ARG A 730 23.60 9.64 7.21
C ARG A 730 24.18 10.98 6.78
N ARG A 731 24.91 11.05 5.66
CA ARG A 731 25.44 12.31 5.12
C ARG A 731 24.34 13.22 4.60
N GLN A 732 23.30 12.67 3.96
CA GLN A 732 22.15 13.47 3.52
C GLN A 732 21.39 14.05 4.71
N LYS A 733 21.21 13.29 5.81
CA LYS A 733 20.70 13.80 7.09
C LYS A 733 21.47 15.03 7.58
N GLU A 734 22.81 14.98 7.53
CA GLU A 734 23.68 16.11 7.92
C GLU A 734 23.57 17.33 6.96
N LEU A 735 23.09 17.14 5.73
CA LEU A 735 22.90 18.19 4.73
C LEU A 735 21.47 18.77 4.69
N LEU A 736 20.49 18.09 5.30
CA LEU A 736 19.11 18.56 5.48
C LEU A 736 19.02 19.55 6.65
N LEU A 737 19.74 19.28 7.75
CA LEU A 737 19.65 20.08 8.96
C LEU A 737 20.42 21.41 8.80
N PRO A 738 19.76 22.59 8.89
CA PRO A 738 20.42 23.88 8.77
C PRO A 738 21.29 24.16 10.01
N ALA A 739 22.36 24.93 9.84
CA ALA A 739 23.30 25.26 10.92
C ALA A 739 22.71 26.18 12.01
N SER A 740 21.64 26.90 11.70
CA SER A 740 20.92 27.82 12.59
C SER A 740 19.50 28.07 12.05
N ILE A 741 18.54 28.32 12.94
CA ILE A 741 17.13 28.59 12.60
C ILE A 741 16.73 29.92 13.23
N THR A 742 16.11 30.83 12.47
CA THR A 742 15.43 32.02 13.01
C THR A 742 13.96 31.71 13.28
N LEU A 743 13.52 31.78 14.54
CA LEU A 743 12.11 31.51 14.93
C LEU A 743 11.21 32.76 14.91
N VAL A 744 11.73 33.89 14.41
CA VAL A 744 11.11 35.23 14.55
C VAL A 744 10.62 35.81 13.20
N ASP A 745 10.66 35.03 12.12
CA ASP A 745 10.05 35.40 10.84
C ASP A 745 8.50 35.32 10.94
N GLU A 746 7.75 36.23 10.30
CA GLU A 746 6.30 36.44 10.55
C GLU A 746 5.43 35.17 10.45
N ASP A 747 5.80 34.26 9.53
CA ASP A 747 5.09 33.00 9.26
C ASP A 747 5.78 31.75 9.84
N GLY A 748 6.97 31.87 10.43
CA GLY A 748 7.74 30.71 10.94
C GLY A 748 8.23 29.73 9.87
N ALA A 749 8.32 30.18 8.60
CA ALA A 749 8.64 29.34 7.43
C ALA A 749 9.96 28.54 7.56
N SER A 750 10.95 29.06 8.29
CA SER A 750 12.21 28.37 8.58
C SER A 750 12.02 27.06 9.38
N LEU A 751 11.07 27.05 10.32
CA LEU A 751 10.68 25.88 11.10
C LEU A 751 9.76 24.96 10.28
N HIS A 752 8.88 25.54 9.44
CA HIS A 752 8.01 24.78 8.54
C HIS A 752 8.83 23.92 7.58
N ASN A 753 9.72 24.54 6.80
CA ASN A 753 10.62 23.86 5.85
C ASN A 753 11.46 22.77 6.53
N LEU A 754 11.94 23.00 7.75
CA LEU A 754 12.70 21.99 8.50
C LEU A 754 11.84 20.77 8.84
N LEU A 755 10.63 20.98 9.36
CA LEU A 755 9.73 19.87 9.73
C LEU A 755 9.23 19.13 8.49
N GLU A 756 9.00 19.81 7.37
CA GLU A 756 8.70 19.21 6.06
C GLU A 756 9.86 18.34 5.55
N GLU A 757 11.08 18.89 5.44
CA GLU A 757 12.28 18.16 5.02
C GLU A 757 12.52 16.93 5.92
N MET A 758 12.30 17.05 7.23
CA MET A 758 12.41 15.93 8.17
C MET A 758 11.31 14.87 7.98
N ALA A 759 10.06 15.29 7.79
CA ALA A 759 8.92 14.38 7.61
C ALA A 759 9.05 13.57 6.32
N GLY A 760 9.28 14.23 5.18
CA GLY A 760 9.41 13.55 3.89
C GLY A 760 10.65 12.66 3.80
N PHE A 761 11.77 13.06 4.42
CA PHE A 761 12.93 12.17 4.54
C PHE A 761 12.57 10.89 5.31
N ALA A 762 11.89 11.01 6.46
CA ALA A 762 11.51 9.87 7.28
C ALA A 762 10.47 8.96 6.61
N ILE A 763 9.50 9.50 5.86
CA ILE A 763 8.51 8.72 5.09
C ILE A 763 9.18 7.92 3.96
N VAL A 764 10.15 8.52 3.24
CA VAL A 764 10.96 7.82 2.24
C VAL A 764 11.85 6.75 2.87
N GLU A 765 12.41 6.98 4.06
CA GLU A 765 13.15 5.94 4.77
C GLU A 765 12.25 4.80 5.28
N ARG A 766 11.04 5.08 5.78
CA ARG A 766 10.10 4.05 6.27
C ARG A 766 9.65 3.10 5.17
N SER A 767 9.40 3.63 3.97
CA SER A 767 9.01 2.84 2.80
C SER A 767 10.17 2.02 2.22
N THR A 768 11.42 2.46 2.37
CA THR A 768 12.61 1.77 1.84
C THR A 768 13.33 0.86 2.85
N MET A 769 13.23 1.14 4.16
CA MET A 769 13.94 0.43 5.24
C MET A 769 13.01 0.06 6.41
N LYS A 770 12.99 -1.22 6.79
CA LYS A 770 12.20 -1.72 7.94
C LYS A 770 12.75 -1.38 9.34
N ARG A 771 13.86 -0.64 9.44
CA ARG A 771 14.48 -0.18 10.71
C ARG A 771 15.18 1.15 10.44
N VAL A 772 14.57 2.23 10.93
CA VAL A 772 15.03 3.63 10.70
C VAL A 772 15.36 4.34 12.02
N ASP A 773 14.96 3.73 13.14
CA ASP A 773 14.86 4.30 14.49
C ASP A 773 16.13 5.06 14.94
N GLU A 774 17.33 4.50 14.74
CA GLU A 774 18.61 5.17 15.08
C GLU A 774 18.87 6.48 14.31
N LEU A 775 18.45 6.56 13.04
CA LEU A 775 18.60 7.77 12.23
C LEU A 775 17.57 8.82 12.67
N TRP A 776 16.34 8.37 12.92
CA TRP A 776 15.24 9.19 13.37
C TRP A 776 15.53 9.86 14.72
N ASP A 777 15.90 9.09 15.75
CA ASP A 777 16.23 9.62 17.08
C ASP A 777 17.33 10.68 17.01
N SER A 778 18.34 10.48 16.14
CA SER A 778 19.42 11.44 15.91
C SER A 778 18.95 12.72 15.20
N MET A 779 17.98 12.64 14.28
CA MET A 779 17.36 13.83 13.68
C MET A 779 16.58 14.62 14.72
N CYS A 780 15.71 13.94 15.49
CA CYS A 780 14.90 14.55 16.54
C CYS A 780 15.76 15.28 17.58
N GLN A 781 16.83 14.65 18.08
CA GLN A 781 17.75 15.28 19.03
C GLN A 781 18.43 16.53 18.43
N THR A 782 18.87 16.46 17.17
CA THR A 782 19.56 17.60 16.54
C THR A 782 18.59 18.76 16.27
N ALA A 783 17.36 18.47 15.82
CA ALA A 783 16.32 19.47 15.65
C ALA A 783 15.93 20.13 16.99
N VAL A 784 15.72 19.35 18.04
CA VAL A 784 15.44 19.88 19.38
C VAL A 784 16.57 20.75 19.91
N ILE A 785 17.84 20.42 19.67
CA ILE A 785 18.98 21.29 20.02
C ILE A 785 18.95 22.61 19.25
N LEU A 786 18.68 22.59 17.94
CA LEU A 786 18.60 23.79 17.11
C LEU A 786 17.45 24.72 17.53
N ILE A 787 16.24 24.16 17.73
CA ILE A 787 15.07 24.93 18.16
C ILE A 787 15.24 25.43 19.61
N SER A 788 15.84 24.64 20.50
CA SER A 788 16.21 25.07 21.87
C SER A 788 17.22 26.21 21.88
N GLY A 789 18.16 26.25 20.93
CA GLY A 789 19.10 27.36 20.77
C GLY A 789 18.40 28.66 20.38
N ALA A 790 17.48 28.59 19.41
CA ALA A 790 16.72 29.75 18.91
C ALA A 790 15.58 30.20 19.85
N LEU A 791 15.13 29.34 20.77
CA LEU A 791 14.05 29.63 21.73
C LEU A 791 14.33 30.81 22.68
N HIS A 792 15.60 31.21 22.84
CA HIS A 792 15.98 32.39 23.60
C HIS A 792 15.60 33.72 22.93
N GLU A 793 15.34 33.72 21.62
CA GLU A 793 14.95 34.91 20.84
C GLU A 793 13.43 35.15 20.83
N VAL A 794 12.63 34.20 21.35
CA VAL A 794 11.16 34.27 21.34
C VAL A 794 10.62 34.80 22.67
N ASP A 795 10.22 36.07 22.65
CA ASP A 795 9.60 36.78 23.79
C ASP A 795 8.06 36.81 23.76
N ASN A 796 7.43 36.43 22.64
CA ASN A 796 5.96 36.43 22.50
C ASN A 796 5.35 35.05 22.78
N ALA A 797 4.40 35.00 23.71
CA ALA A 797 3.65 33.79 24.07
C ALA A 797 2.79 33.24 22.91
N GLU A 798 2.27 34.10 22.02
CA GLU A 798 1.48 33.67 20.86
C GLU A 798 2.35 32.97 19.79
N SER A 799 3.58 33.45 19.58
CA SER A 799 4.54 32.79 18.69
C SER A 799 4.92 31.39 19.20
N LEU A 800 5.03 31.20 20.52
CA LEU A 800 5.23 29.87 21.12
C LEU A 800 4.03 28.93 20.89
N LEU A 801 2.79 29.44 20.87
CA LEU A 801 1.62 28.64 20.53
C LEU A 801 1.62 28.22 19.05
N LYS A 802 2.03 29.11 18.12
CA LYS A 802 2.24 28.72 16.70
C LYS A 802 3.29 27.61 16.57
N ILE A 803 4.43 27.75 17.24
CA ILE A 803 5.51 26.74 17.27
C ILE A 803 5.02 25.42 17.87
N LYS A 804 4.30 25.45 18.99
CA LYS A 804 3.66 24.27 19.62
C LYS A 804 2.74 23.57 18.61
N ASN A 805 1.87 24.31 17.91
CA ASN A 805 0.90 23.72 16.99
C ASN A 805 1.56 23.06 15.78
N LEU A 806 2.62 23.65 15.22
CA LEU A 806 3.42 23.04 14.14
C LEU A 806 4.11 21.75 14.60
N ILE A 807 4.72 21.76 15.79
CA ILE A 807 5.38 20.57 16.35
C ILE A 807 4.38 19.47 16.70
N ALA A 808 3.21 19.83 17.24
CA ALA A 808 2.14 18.87 17.52
C ALA A 808 1.59 18.24 16.23
N LEU A 809 1.37 19.02 15.17
CA LEU A 809 0.96 18.51 13.85
C LEU A 809 2.01 17.56 13.27
N PHE A 810 3.30 17.91 13.37
CA PHE A 810 4.40 17.05 12.96
C PHE A 810 4.45 15.75 13.78
N MET A 811 4.33 15.80 15.11
CA MET A 811 4.26 14.62 15.97
C MET A 811 3.07 13.72 15.63
N GLN A 812 1.89 14.30 15.35
CA GLN A 812 0.69 13.57 14.90
C GLN A 812 0.93 12.88 13.56
N THR A 813 1.52 13.58 12.58
CA THR A 813 1.84 13.04 11.25
C THR A 813 2.82 11.86 11.35
N MET A 814 3.88 12.01 12.16
CA MET A 814 4.91 10.98 12.31
C MET A 814 4.43 9.76 13.12
N ASN A 815 3.51 9.96 14.07
CA ASN A 815 2.82 8.86 14.75
C ASN A 815 1.98 8.01 13.78
N THR A 816 1.38 8.57 12.71
CA THR A 816 0.68 7.79 11.67
C THR A 816 1.59 6.75 10.99
N TRP A 817 2.91 7.01 10.93
CA TRP A 817 3.92 6.14 10.31
C TRP A 817 4.70 5.26 11.32
N ASP A 818 4.17 5.10 12.55
CA ASP A 818 4.79 4.44 13.72
C ASP A 818 6.21 4.94 14.07
N PHE A 819 6.49 6.24 13.95
CA PHE A 819 7.75 6.81 14.47
C PHE A 819 7.61 7.24 15.93
N HIS A 820 8.58 6.85 16.75
CA HIS A 820 8.61 7.24 18.16
C HIS A 820 9.00 8.72 18.32
N VAL A 821 8.10 9.54 18.88
CA VAL A 821 8.27 11.01 19.00
C VAL A 821 8.54 11.51 20.43
N GLY A 822 8.93 10.63 21.36
CA GLY A 822 9.19 11.01 22.77
C GLY A 822 10.20 12.16 22.97
N VAL A 823 11.18 12.31 22.07
CA VAL A 823 12.14 13.44 22.11
C VAL A 823 11.45 14.80 21.90
N PHE A 824 10.38 14.84 21.10
CA PHE A 824 9.57 16.06 20.94
C PHE A 824 8.56 16.25 22.08
N ASP A 825 8.10 15.18 22.73
CA ASP A 825 7.27 15.24 23.93
C ASP A 825 8.04 15.87 25.12
N ASP A 826 9.29 15.42 25.34
CA ASP A 826 10.23 16.06 26.27
C ASP A 826 10.49 17.53 25.91
N PHE A 827 10.53 17.87 24.60
CA PHE A 827 10.70 19.25 24.15
C PHE A 827 9.44 20.11 24.33
N LEU A 828 8.24 19.54 24.22
CA LEU A 828 6.99 20.21 24.58
C LEU A 828 6.97 20.59 26.06
N LEU A 829 7.61 19.82 26.95
CA LEU A 829 7.82 20.21 28.36
C LEU A 829 8.70 21.47 28.49
N ILE A 830 9.74 21.59 27.66
CA ILE A 830 10.65 22.76 27.65
C ILE A 830 9.92 24.00 27.13
N LEU A 831 9.17 23.85 26.02
CA LEU A 831 8.29 24.88 25.47
C LEU A 831 7.25 25.33 26.50
N PHE A 832 6.59 24.38 27.18
CA PHE A 832 5.59 24.65 28.21
C PHE A 832 6.17 25.44 29.39
N ARG A 833 7.35 25.06 29.90
CA ARG A 833 8.02 25.83 30.97
C ARG A 833 8.33 27.26 30.54
N LYS A 834 8.89 27.45 29.34
CA LYS A 834 9.19 28.78 28.77
C LYS A 834 7.92 29.61 28.55
N TYR A 835 6.82 28.99 28.12
CA TYR A 835 5.51 29.62 27.98
C TYR A 835 4.93 30.02 29.34
N ALA A 836 4.98 29.12 30.34
CA ALA A 836 4.56 29.39 31.71
C ALA A 836 5.36 30.55 32.34
N ASP A 837 6.68 30.61 32.15
CA ASP A 837 7.53 31.71 32.61
C ASP A 837 7.15 33.06 31.98
N LEU A 838 6.86 33.08 30.66
CA LEU A 838 6.43 34.30 29.96
C LEU A 838 5.03 34.75 30.39
N LEU A 839 4.07 33.82 30.55
CA LEU A 839 2.74 34.13 31.11
C LEU A 839 2.87 34.68 32.53
N LYS A 840 3.57 33.95 33.41
CA LYS A 840 3.83 34.35 34.80
C LYS A 840 4.42 35.75 34.89
N LYS A 841 5.39 36.10 34.02
CA LYS A 841 5.96 37.44 33.97
C LYS A 841 4.92 38.49 33.58
N ARG A 842 4.19 38.27 32.49
CA ARG A 842 3.13 39.18 32.01
C ARG A 842 2.05 39.42 33.07
N PHE A 843 1.45 38.35 33.58
CA PHE A 843 0.40 38.46 34.60
C PHE A 843 0.94 39.03 35.92
N SER A 844 2.21 38.79 36.29
CA SER A 844 2.82 39.45 37.45
C SER A 844 2.96 40.97 37.29
N ASP A 845 3.13 41.47 36.07
CA ASP A 845 3.15 42.91 35.79
C ASP A 845 1.72 43.47 35.80
N ASP A 846 0.76 42.78 35.18
CA ASP A 846 -0.68 43.12 35.17
C ASP A 846 -1.27 43.19 36.60
N PHE A 847 -1.03 42.17 37.45
CA PHE A 847 -1.45 42.18 38.86
C PHE A 847 -0.84 43.35 39.64
N ARG A 848 0.42 43.70 39.37
CA ARG A 848 1.09 44.80 40.06
C ARG A 848 0.47 46.15 39.71
N GLU A 849 0.05 46.34 38.45
CA GLU A 849 -0.68 47.52 38.02
C GLU A 849 -2.03 47.63 38.75
N ILE A 850 -2.82 46.54 38.78
CA ILE A 850 -4.12 46.48 39.46
C ILE A 850 -4.00 46.84 40.96
N VAL A 851 -3.08 46.20 41.70
CA VAL A 851 -2.91 46.45 43.15
C VAL A 851 -2.36 47.85 43.44
N SER A 852 -1.62 48.45 42.50
CA SER A 852 -1.12 49.82 42.62
C SER A 852 -2.19 50.89 42.38
N THR A 853 -3.29 50.53 41.72
CA THR A 853 -4.35 51.45 41.26
C THR A 853 -5.63 51.37 42.12
N ASP A 854 -5.77 50.37 42.99
CA ASP A 854 -6.96 50.21 43.85
C ASP A 854 -7.02 51.23 45.00
N ASP A 855 -8.19 51.83 45.20
CA ASP A 855 -8.46 52.81 46.27
C ASP A 855 -8.86 52.14 47.61
N TYR A 856 -8.98 50.80 47.66
CA TYR A 856 -9.41 50.01 48.82
C TYR A 856 -10.76 50.49 49.41
N MET A 857 -11.73 50.75 48.55
CA MET A 857 -13.12 51.06 48.91
C MET A 857 -14.09 49.96 48.42
N PRO A 858 -15.22 49.70 49.13
CA PRO A 858 -16.27 48.80 48.67
C PRO A 858 -16.79 49.16 47.28
N MET A 859 -16.88 48.19 46.36
CA MET A 859 -17.26 48.45 44.96
C MET A 859 -18.76 48.79 44.81
N PRO A 860 -19.13 50.00 44.34
CA PRO A 860 -20.52 50.34 44.07
C PRO A 860 -20.96 49.84 42.69
N ILE A 861 -22.14 49.25 42.59
CA ILE A 861 -22.74 48.77 41.34
C ILE A 861 -24.08 49.46 41.10
N GLN A 862 -24.24 50.05 39.92
CA GLN A 862 -25.42 50.86 39.56
C GLN A 862 -26.44 50.07 38.75
N THR A 863 -26.02 49.01 38.05
CA THR A 863 -26.88 48.23 37.14
C THR A 863 -26.83 46.73 37.40
N ILE A 864 -27.92 46.04 37.06
CA ILE A 864 -27.98 44.58 37.13
C ILE A 864 -27.02 43.90 36.13
N GLU A 865 -26.69 44.55 35.02
CA GLU A 865 -25.73 44.02 34.03
C GLU A 865 -24.28 44.04 34.54
N GLU A 866 -23.88 45.11 35.24
CA GLU A 866 -22.59 45.16 35.94
C GLU A 866 -22.53 44.10 37.05
N PHE A 867 -23.64 43.92 37.78
CA PHE A 867 -23.75 42.91 38.83
C PHE A 867 -23.60 41.48 38.29
N ASP A 868 -24.35 41.12 37.25
CA ASP A 868 -24.24 39.81 36.60
C ASP A 868 -22.83 39.60 36.01
N LYS A 869 -22.18 40.64 35.47
CA LYS A 869 -20.77 40.57 35.01
C LYS A 869 -19.80 40.27 36.15
N VAL A 870 -19.92 40.96 37.28
CA VAL A 870 -19.05 40.73 38.44
C VAL A 870 -19.30 39.36 39.07
N LEU A 871 -20.55 38.89 39.18
CA LEU A 871 -20.86 37.53 39.65
C LEU A 871 -20.32 36.44 38.73
N ASN A 872 -20.44 36.61 37.41
CA ASN A 872 -19.97 35.60 36.47
C ASN A 872 -18.45 35.39 36.55
N VAL A 873 -17.68 36.40 36.97
CA VAL A 873 -16.20 36.35 37.02
C VAL A 873 -15.63 36.15 38.42
N SER A 874 -16.21 36.75 39.45
CA SER A 874 -15.74 36.57 40.83
C SER A 874 -16.25 35.25 41.43
N TRP A 875 -15.47 34.63 42.32
CA TRP A 875 -15.92 33.49 43.11
C TRP A 875 -16.72 33.97 44.34
N TYR A 876 -17.84 34.65 44.08
CA TYR A 876 -18.70 35.24 45.10
C TYR A 876 -20.12 34.67 45.01
N SER A 877 -20.59 34.09 46.11
CA SER A 877 -21.99 33.70 46.28
C SER A 877 -22.74 34.83 47.00
N PRO A 878 -23.76 35.44 46.39
CA PRO A 878 -24.49 36.54 47.00
C PRO A 878 -25.46 36.03 48.08
N ASP A 879 -25.53 36.72 49.21
CA ASP A 879 -26.43 36.38 50.34
C ASP A 879 -27.93 36.46 50.00
N LYS A 880 -28.28 37.11 48.88
CA LYS A 880 -29.64 37.28 48.39
C LYS A 880 -29.77 36.75 46.96
N PRO A 881 -30.88 36.06 46.62
CA PRO A 881 -31.14 35.61 45.27
C PRO A 881 -31.32 36.81 44.32
N ARG A 882 -30.96 36.58 43.04
CA ARG A 882 -30.94 37.58 41.93
C ARG A 882 -32.21 38.43 41.80
N GLU A 883 -33.36 37.91 42.23
CA GLU A 883 -34.68 38.53 42.09
C GLU A 883 -35.02 39.53 43.21
N GLU A 884 -34.31 39.52 44.35
CA GLU A 884 -34.58 40.38 45.51
C GLU A 884 -33.65 41.60 45.62
N GLN A 885 -32.86 41.86 44.58
CA GLN A 885 -31.76 42.82 44.65
C GLN A 885 -32.15 44.22 44.15
N VAL A 886 -31.78 45.24 44.94
CA VAL A 886 -32.11 46.64 44.67
C VAL A 886 -30.83 47.39 44.31
N PHE A 887 -30.85 48.11 43.18
CA PHE A 887 -29.74 48.93 42.71
C PHE A 887 -29.97 50.41 43.05
N PRO A 888 -28.92 51.18 43.39
CA PRO A 888 -27.51 50.77 43.48
C PRO A 888 -27.23 49.87 44.69
N CYS A 889 -26.43 48.83 44.48
CA CYS A 889 -25.92 47.96 45.54
C CYS A 889 -24.42 48.18 45.73
N VAL A 890 -23.88 47.79 46.88
CA VAL A 890 -22.45 47.88 47.18
C VAL A 890 -21.96 46.48 47.52
N LEU A 891 -20.91 46.02 46.85
CA LEU A 891 -20.28 44.73 47.12
C LEU A 891 -19.29 44.85 48.29
N PRO A 892 -19.08 43.76 49.06
CA PRO A 892 -18.23 43.79 50.26
C PRO A 892 -16.74 43.98 49.95
N PHE A 893 -16.29 43.66 48.73
CA PHE A 893 -14.89 43.75 48.29
C PHE A 893 -14.60 45.00 47.44
N SER A 894 -13.32 45.39 47.33
CA SER A 894 -12.88 46.46 46.43
C SER A 894 -12.71 45.99 44.98
N GLN A 895 -12.49 46.94 44.06
CA GLN A 895 -12.37 46.68 42.62
C GLN A 895 -11.18 45.77 42.29
N MET A 896 -10.13 45.76 43.11
CA MET A 896 -9.02 44.80 43.03
C MET A 896 -9.49 43.34 42.93
N TYR A 897 -10.41 42.89 43.80
CA TYR A 897 -10.79 41.46 43.88
C TYR A 897 -11.35 40.90 42.55
N PRO A 898 -12.42 41.48 41.94
CA PRO A 898 -12.95 40.97 40.68
C PRO A 898 -11.99 41.15 39.51
N LEU A 899 -11.16 42.20 39.48
CA LEU A 899 -10.12 42.36 38.46
C LEU A 899 -9.07 41.24 38.56
N CYS A 900 -8.57 40.94 39.77
CA CYS A 900 -7.69 39.81 39.97
C CYS A 900 -8.36 38.48 39.61
N CYS A 901 -9.68 38.32 39.82
CA CYS A 901 -10.41 37.12 39.39
C CYS A 901 -10.52 37.00 37.87
N ILE A 902 -10.68 38.11 37.14
CA ILE A 902 -10.59 38.13 35.65
C ILE A 902 -9.22 37.58 35.24
N ASP A 903 -8.15 38.12 35.80
CA ASP A 903 -6.79 37.78 35.35
C ASP A 903 -6.35 36.39 35.78
N ILE A 904 -6.73 35.90 36.97
CA ILE A 904 -6.51 34.50 37.35
C ILE A 904 -7.27 33.57 36.38
N ARG A 905 -8.53 33.87 36.03
CA ARG A 905 -9.29 33.05 35.07
C ARG A 905 -8.72 33.15 33.65
N ASN A 906 -8.22 34.30 33.23
CA ASN A 906 -7.56 34.49 31.94
C ASN A 906 -6.23 33.73 31.88
N PHE A 907 -5.43 33.79 32.96
CA PHE A 907 -4.21 33.00 33.14
C PHE A 907 -4.52 31.51 33.06
N LEU A 908 -5.47 31.00 33.85
CA LEU A 908 -5.92 29.60 33.80
C LEU A 908 -6.36 29.20 32.39
N ASN A 909 -7.18 30.01 31.72
CA ASN A 909 -7.64 29.72 30.37
C ASN A 909 -6.49 29.67 29.35
N GLN A 910 -5.53 30.60 29.41
CA GLN A 910 -4.34 30.58 28.53
C GLN A 910 -3.41 29.40 28.84
N PHE A 911 -3.28 29.03 30.12
CA PHE A 911 -2.50 27.90 30.58
C PHE A 911 -3.11 26.56 30.12
N TYR A 912 -4.43 26.40 30.30
CA TYR A 912 -5.18 25.24 29.80
C TYR A 912 -5.30 25.23 28.27
N PHE A 913 -5.28 26.38 27.58
CA PHE A 913 -5.21 26.44 26.13
C PHE A 913 -3.90 25.82 25.61
N PHE A 914 -2.78 26.02 26.30
CA PHE A 914 -1.55 25.28 26.00
C PHE A 914 -1.70 23.78 26.31
N ALA A 915 -2.38 23.40 27.39
CA ALA A 915 -2.53 21.99 27.81
C ALA A 915 -3.53 21.17 26.95
N ASN A 916 -4.56 21.80 26.37
CA ASN A 916 -5.69 21.09 25.77
C ASN A 916 -5.37 20.30 24.49
N ASP A 917 -4.36 20.71 23.69
CA ASP A 917 -3.89 19.88 22.58
C ASP A 917 -2.77 18.95 23.02
N ASP A 918 -3.09 17.66 23.07
CA ASP A 918 -2.18 16.50 23.02
C ASP A 918 -1.02 16.38 24.01
N PHE A 919 -0.97 17.18 25.07
CA PHE A 919 0.11 17.11 26.06
C PHE A 919 0.10 15.79 26.87
N SER A 920 1.21 15.05 26.86
CA SER A 920 1.31 13.71 27.46
C SER A 920 1.46 13.68 28.98
N HIS A 921 1.77 14.82 29.60
CA HIS A 921 2.15 14.93 31.01
C HIS A 921 1.22 15.83 31.84
N PRO A 922 -0.04 15.44 32.09
CA PRO A 922 -1.01 16.24 32.86
C PRO A 922 -0.57 16.52 34.30
N SER A 923 0.15 15.60 34.95
CA SER A 923 0.64 15.81 36.32
C SER A 923 1.69 16.93 36.43
N LEU A 924 2.49 17.15 35.37
CA LEU A 924 3.48 18.22 35.36
C LEU A 924 2.83 19.59 35.05
N ILE A 925 1.73 19.60 34.28
CA ILE A 925 0.89 20.79 34.10
C ILE A 925 0.35 21.23 35.45
N ASP A 926 -0.28 20.32 36.21
CA ASP A 926 -0.83 20.61 37.53
C ASP A 926 0.24 21.09 38.53
N GLU A 927 1.42 20.47 38.54
CA GLU A 927 2.53 20.88 39.41
C GLU A 927 3.06 22.28 39.04
N THR A 928 3.31 22.53 37.76
CA THR A 928 3.78 23.85 37.29
C THR A 928 2.72 24.93 37.50
N LEU A 929 1.43 24.58 37.36
CA LEU A 929 0.30 25.48 37.60
C LEU A 929 0.17 25.82 39.08
N ARG A 930 0.23 24.81 39.96
CA ARG A 930 0.24 24.99 41.42
C ARG A 930 1.38 25.94 41.81
N ASP A 931 2.60 25.67 41.37
CA ASP A 931 3.77 26.45 41.76
C ASP A 931 3.71 27.89 41.21
N ALA A 932 3.22 28.09 39.98
CA ALA A 932 3.02 29.43 39.41
C ALA A 932 1.90 30.21 40.10
N LEU A 933 0.77 29.55 40.44
CA LEU A 933 -0.33 30.17 41.20
C LEU A 933 0.10 30.49 42.63
N ASP A 934 0.76 29.57 43.32
CA ASP A 934 1.26 29.78 44.67
C ASP A 934 2.24 30.95 44.71
N GLU A 935 3.15 31.09 43.74
CA GLU A 935 4.09 32.22 43.67
C GLU A 935 3.37 33.55 43.33
N LEU A 936 2.46 33.57 42.35
CA LEU A 936 1.70 34.78 42.01
C LEU A 936 0.82 35.25 43.17
N LEU A 937 0.08 34.34 43.79
CA LEU A 937 -0.81 34.64 44.91
C LEU A 937 -0.03 34.97 46.18
N SER A 938 1.06 34.25 46.48
CA SER A 938 1.84 34.47 47.70
C SER A 938 2.71 35.73 47.61
N ASP A 939 3.48 35.90 46.53
CA ASP A 939 4.56 36.89 46.48
C ASP A 939 4.13 38.20 45.81
N LYS A 940 3.06 38.20 45.01
CA LYS A 940 2.52 39.43 44.39
C LYS A 940 1.26 39.92 45.08
N VAL A 941 0.29 39.04 45.34
CA VAL A 941 -0.96 39.46 46.00
C VAL A 941 -0.79 39.54 47.52
N CYS A 942 -0.39 38.46 48.18
CA CYS A 942 -0.34 38.39 49.64
C CYS A 942 0.68 39.37 50.24
N ASP A 943 1.92 39.37 49.75
CA ASP A 943 2.98 40.20 50.33
C ASP A 943 2.76 41.72 50.06
N THR A 944 2.20 42.09 48.90
CA THR A 944 1.84 43.50 48.63
C THR A 944 0.68 43.96 49.53
N LEU A 945 -0.33 43.11 49.78
CA LEU A 945 -1.40 43.42 50.74
C LEU A 945 -0.84 43.56 52.16
N VAL A 946 0.12 42.72 52.57
CA VAL A 946 0.79 42.81 53.87
C VAL A 946 1.62 44.09 53.99
N GLU A 947 2.32 44.53 52.94
CA GLU A 947 3.01 45.83 52.93
C GLU A 947 2.02 46.98 53.21
N ARG A 948 0.80 46.90 52.67
CA ARG A 948 -0.28 47.88 52.88
C ARG A 948 -0.99 47.79 54.23
N LEU A 949 -0.88 46.69 54.99
CA LEU A 949 -1.36 46.59 56.38
C LEU A 949 -0.59 47.53 57.35
N SER A 950 0.51 48.12 56.91
CA SER A 950 1.23 49.18 57.65
C SER A 950 0.48 50.53 57.71
N SER A 951 -0.60 50.68 56.93
CA SER A 951 -1.44 51.88 56.90
C SER A 951 -2.06 52.22 58.27
N GLN A 952 -2.47 53.49 58.44
CA GLN A 952 -3.11 54.00 59.67
C GLN A 952 -4.64 54.13 59.54
N TYR A 953 -5.19 53.94 58.34
CA TYR A 953 -6.63 54.13 58.08
C TYR A 953 -7.39 52.84 58.33
N LEU A 954 -8.14 52.78 59.43
CA LEU A 954 -8.91 51.60 59.83
C LEU A 954 -9.82 51.06 58.70
N GLY A 955 -10.48 51.94 57.94
CA GLY A 955 -11.32 51.53 56.81
C GLY A 955 -10.56 50.77 55.72
N GLN A 956 -9.32 51.14 55.41
CA GLN A 956 -8.49 50.43 54.44
C GLN A 956 -8.06 49.06 54.98
N ILE A 957 -7.68 48.97 56.27
CA ILE A 957 -7.30 47.70 56.91
C ILE A 957 -8.49 46.73 56.94
N VAL A 958 -9.70 47.22 57.26
CA VAL A 958 -10.93 46.42 57.24
C VAL A 958 -11.27 45.97 55.81
N GLN A 959 -11.11 46.83 54.81
CA GLN A 959 -11.34 46.44 53.41
C GLN A 959 -10.30 45.42 52.93
N ILE A 960 -9.03 45.56 53.32
CA ILE A 960 -7.98 44.57 53.05
C ILE A 960 -8.32 43.25 53.74
N LEU A 961 -8.81 43.25 54.99
CA LEU A 961 -9.23 42.04 55.69
C LEU A 961 -10.39 41.33 54.96
N ILE A 962 -11.41 42.07 54.50
CA ILE A 962 -12.53 41.52 53.72
C ILE A 962 -12.03 40.98 52.37
N ASN A 963 -11.13 41.68 51.69
CA ASN A 963 -10.51 41.21 50.46
C ASN A 963 -9.69 39.92 50.70
N LEU A 964 -8.89 39.84 51.79
CA LEU A 964 -8.14 38.64 52.18
C LEU A 964 -9.06 37.44 52.48
N GLU A 965 -10.20 37.68 53.11
CA GLU A 965 -11.24 36.66 53.35
C GLU A 965 -11.87 36.15 52.05
N HIS A 966 -12.21 37.05 51.12
CA HIS A 966 -12.67 36.67 49.80
C HIS A 966 -11.59 35.97 48.96
N PHE A 967 -10.31 36.33 49.11
CA PHE A 967 -9.20 35.58 48.50
C PHE A 967 -9.00 34.20 49.16
N GLU A 968 -9.20 34.02 50.46
CA GLU A 968 -9.19 32.66 51.07
C GLU A 968 -10.32 31.80 50.50
N LEU A 969 -11.53 32.36 50.33
CA LEU A 969 -12.65 31.67 49.69
C LEU A 969 -12.36 31.35 48.21
N ALA A 970 -11.84 32.33 47.45
CA ALA A 970 -11.44 32.15 46.07
C ALA A 970 -10.36 31.07 45.90
N CYS A 971 -9.40 30.96 46.82
CA CYS A 971 -8.38 29.90 46.77
C CYS A 971 -9.01 28.51 46.94
N ARG A 972 -10.02 28.34 47.81
CA ARG A 972 -10.73 27.07 47.97
C ARG A 972 -11.58 26.72 46.74
N GLU A 973 -12.28 27.69 46.17
CA GLU A 973 -13.03 27.49 44.92
C GLU A 973 -12.09 27.24 43.73
N LEU A 974 -10.88 27.81 43.75
CA LEU A 974 -9.82 27.54 42.79
C LEU A 974 -9.28 26.11 42.94
N GLU A 975 -9.01 25.64 44.17
CA GLU A 975 -8.65 24.23 44.43
C GLU A 975 -9.73 23.26 43.91
N LEU A 976 -11.02 23.59 44.09
CA LEU A 976 -12.14 22.82 43.54
C LEU A 976 -12.20 22.88 42.00
N LEU A 977 -11.95 24.04 41.38
CA LEU A 977 -11.93 24.17 39.92
C LEU A 977 -10.73 23.47 39.29
N LEU A 978 -9.55 23.52 39.90
CA LEU A 978 -8.37 22.75 39.49
C LEU A 978 -8.65 21.24 39.60
N ALA A 979 -9.33 20.81 40.66
CA ALA A 979 -9.77 19.42 40.80
C ALA A 979 -10.83 19.01 39.74
N ALA A 980 -11.72 19.92 39.36
CA ALA A 980 -12.76 19.68 38.35
C ALA A 980 -12.27 19.77 36.90
N ALA A 981 -11.22 20.55 36.62
CA ALA A 981 -10.60 20.69 35.31
C ALA A 981 -9.73 19.48 34.91
N ARG A 982 -9.39 18.61 35.87
CA ARG A 982 -8.67 17.36 35.61
C ARG A 982 -9.50 16.41 34.75
N SER A 983 -8.87 15.84 33.72
CA SER A 983 -9.45 14.74 32.95
C SER A 983 -9.71 13.52 33.84
N GLN A 984 -10.78 12.77 33.53
CA GLN A 984 -11.37 11.74 34.41
C GLN A 984 -10.47 10.52 34.74
N ASN A 985 -9.21 10.51 34.28
CA ASN A 985 -8.34 9.33 34.28
C ASN A 985 -7.21 9.35 35.34
N VAL A 986 -7.12 10.38 36.20
CA VAL A 986 -6.09 10.45 37.26
C VAL A 986 -6.73 10.37 38.65
N SER A 987 -6.65 9.20 39.28
CA SER A 987 -6.97 9.02 40.70
C SER A 987 -5.78 9.43 41.58
N GLY A 988 -5.70 10.71 41.95
CA GLY A 988 -4.61 11.27 42.76
C GLY A 988 -5.04 12.51 43.56
N ASP A 989 -4.27 12.83 44.60
CA ASP A 989 -4.62 13.78 45.67
C ASP A 989 -5.10 15.16 45.19
N VAL A 990 -5.92 15.78 46.04
CA VAL A 990 -6.39 17.17 45.91
C VAL A 990 -5.19 18.12 45.86
N VAL A 991 -5.15 19.00 44.87
CA VAL A 991 -4.16 20.08 44.81
C VAL A 991 -4.49 21.09 45.90
N THR A 992 -3.72 21.11 46.97
CA THR A 992 -3.77 22.15 48.01
C THR A 992 -2.79 23.26 47.68
N LEU A 993 -3.24 24.51 47.68
CA LEU A 993 -2.40 25.69 47.48
C LEU A 993 -1.76 26.11 48.80
N ASN A 994 -0.44 26.33 48.83
CA ASN A 994 0.23 26.91 50.00
C ASN A 994 -0.23 28.36 50.25
N ALA A 995 -0.65 29.07 49.20
CA ALA A 995 -1.27 30.37 49.29
C ALA A 995 -2.48 30.39 50.24
N THR A 996 -3.29 29.33 50.30
CA THR A 996 -4.46 29.22 51.19
C THR A 996 -4.08 29.35 52.67
N GLU A 997 -2.94 28.77 53.09
CA GLU A 997 -2.42 28.93 54.45
C GLU A 997 -1.78 30.32 54.67
N LYS A 998 -1.05 30.85 53.67
CA LYS A 998 -0.46 32.20 53.73
C LYS A 998 -1.55 33.28 53.91
N PHE A 999 -2.64 33.21 53.14
CA PHE A 999 -3.81 34.09 53.29
C PHE A 999 -4.47 33.96 54.67
N ARG A 1000 -4.68 32.74 55.19
CA ARG A 1000 -5.24 32.54 56.53
C ARG A 1000 -4.36 33.08 57.65
N SER A 1001 -3.03 32.96 57.52
CA SER A 1001 -2.07 33.56 58.45
C SER A 1001 -2.15 35.10 58.42
N ASN A 1002 -2.16 35.67 57.21
CA ASN A 1002 -2.22 37.12 57.02
C ASN A 1002 -3.59 37.72 57.37
N LYS A 1003 -4.69 36.96 57.26
CA LYS A 1003 -6.00 37.31 57.83
C LYS A 1003 -5.90 37.55 59.34
N LYS A 1004 -5.30 36.63 60.10
CA LYS A 1004 -5.07 36.78 61.54
C LYS A 1004 -4.13 37.94 61.87
N ALA A 1005 -3.14 38.22 61.01
CA ALA A 1005 -2.27 39.38 61.16
C ALA A 1005 -3.04 40.71 60.95
N ALA A 1006 -3.93 40.76 59.96
CA ALA A 1006 -4.80 41.91 59.72
C ALA A 1006 -5.85 42.10 60.85
N GLU A 1007 -6.45 41.02 61.35
CA GLU A 1007 -7.30 41.02 62.54
C GLU A 1007 -6.53 41.62 63.74
N LYS A 1008 -5.34 41.08 64.08
CA LYS A 1008 -4.49 41.62 65.14
C LYS A 1008 -4.18 43.10 64.94
N ARG A 1009 -3.93 43.53 63.69
CA ARG A 1009 -3.64 44.91 63.34
C ARG A 1009 -4.83 45.85 63.57
N ILE A 1010 -6.07 45.37 63.37
CA ILE A 1010 -7.28 46.11 63.72
C ILE A 1010 -7.33 46.37 65.23
N PHE A 1011 -7.11 45.35 66.07
CA PHE A 1011 -7.04 45.55 67.53
C PHE A 1011 -5.95 46.57 67.91
N GLU A 1012 -4.74 46.46 67.36
CA GLU A 1012 -3.64 47.41 67.61
C GLU A 1012 -4.00 48.86 67.23
N VAL A 1013 -4.64 49.08 66.09
CA VAL A 1013 -5.01 50.43 65.61
C VAL A 1013 -6.21 50.99 66.39
N VAL A 1014 -7.19 50.17 66.75
CA VAL A 1014 -8.32 50.57 67.61
C VAL A 1014 -7.83 50.93 69.00
N ASN A 1015 -6.99 50.09 69.62
CA ASN A 1015 -6.45 50.33 70.96
C ASN A 1015 -5.53 51.55 70.98
N SER A 1016 -4.64 51.73 69.98
CA SER A 1016 -3.84 52.96 69.84
C SER A 1016 -4.69 54.22 69.68
N LYS A 1017 -5.88 54.15 69.07
CA LYS A 1017 -6.81 55.29 68.99
C LYS A 1017 -7.60 55.50 70.28
N ILE A 1018 -7.83 54.46 71.06
CA ILE A 1018 -8.39 54.56 72.42
C ILE A 1018 -7.35 55.19 73.35
N ASP A 1019 -6.07 54.83 73.22
CA ASP A 1019 -4.96 55.46 73.94
C ASP A 1019 -4.89 56.96 73.61
N ASP A 1020 -4.83 57.33 72.32
CA ASP A 1020 -4.88 58.73 71.86
C ASP A 1020 -6.05 59.52 72.46
N LEU A 1021 -7.21 58.88 72.66
CA LEU A 1021 -8.42 59.52 73.21
C LEU A 1021 -8.40 59.59 74.74
N ILE A 1022 -7.91 58.57 75.44
CA ILE A 1022 -7.83 58.53 76.90
C ILE A 1022 -6.67 59.41 77.41
N GLU A 1023 -5.59 59.60 76.65
CA GLU A 1023 -4.56 60.59 76.96
C GLU A 1023 -5.10 62.04 76.98
N THR A 1024 -6.25 62.31 76.33
CA THR A 1024 -6.94 63.62 76.44
C THR A 1024 -7.81 63.78 77.69
N ALA A 1025 -7.82 62.81 78.63
CA ALA A 1025 -8.65 62.85 79.82
C ALA A 1025 -8.12 63.82 80.91
N GLU A 1026 -8.51 65.09 80.80
CA GLU A 1026 -8.23 66.11 81.82
C GLU A 1026 -9.16 65.99 83.05
N TYR A 1027 -8.78 65.18 84.05
CA TYR A 1027 -9.48 65.09 85.34
C TYR A 1027 -8.95 66.07 86.40
N ASP A 1028 -9.82 66.96 86.89
CA ASP A 1028 -9.57 67.71 88.13
C ASP A 1028 -9.95 66.86 89.36
N TRP A 1029 -8.99 66.02 89.79
CA TRP A 1029 -9.12 65.16 90.98
C TRP A 1029 -9.35 65.92 92.30
N MET A 1030 -9.24 67.26 92.29
CA MET A 1030 -9.44 68.14 93.45
C MET A 1030 -10.57 69.17 93.23
N ALA A 1031 -11.48 68.91 92.27
CA ALA A 1031 -12.59 69.80 91.90
C ALA A 1031 -13.43 70.27 93.10
N SER A 1032 -13.67 71.59 93.18
CA SER A 1032 -14.44 72.21 94.27
C SER A 1032 -15.96 72.16 94.08
N VAL A 1033 -16.44 71.77 92.90
CA VAL A 1033 -17.85 71.75 92.50
C VAL A 1033 -18.19 70.34 91.99
N PRO A 1034 -19.38 69.78 92.31
CA PRO A 1034 -19.81 68.51 91.73
C PRO A 1034 -20.04 68.65 90.22
N PRO A 1035 -19.55 67.72 89.38
CA PRO A 1035 -19.74 67.78 87.93
C PRO A 1035 -21.22 67.54 87.56
N ALA A 1036 -21.72 68.31 86.60
CA ALA A 1036 -23.10 68.18 86.12
C ALA A 1036 -23.22 67.13 85.00
N GLU A 1037 -22.35 67.23 83.99
CA GLU A 1037 -22.32 66.42 82.77
C GLU A 1037 -21.13 65.44 82.77
N PRO A 1038 -21.17 64.34 81.98
CA PRO A 1038 -20.03 63.45 81.78
C PRO A 1038 -18.93 64.11 80.94
N SER A 1039 -17.69 63.70 81.14
CA SER A 1039 -16.48 64.27 80.56
C SER A 1039 -16.46 64.22 79.03
N ASN A 1040 -15.91 65.28 78.41
CA ASN A 1040 -15.85 65.41 76.95
C ASN A 1040 -15.11 64.27 76.25
N TYR A 1041 -14.02 63.76 76.86
CA TYR A 1041 -13.29 62.61 76.32
C TYR A 1041 -14.17 61.35 76.31
N MET A 1042 -14.98 61.12 77.36
CA MET A 1042 -15.89 59.99 77.46
C MET A 1042 -17.03 60.06 76.42
N GLN A 1043 -17.63 61.24 76.25
CA GLN A 1043 -18.61 61.46 75.16
C GLN A 1043 -18.01 61.29 73.76
N THR A 1044 -16.71 61.58 73.61
CA THR A 1044 -16.00 61.40 72.34
C THR A 1044 -15.63 59.94 72.13
N LEU A 1045 -15.27 59.21 73.18
CA LEU A 1045 -14.97 57.78 73.19
C LEU A 1045 -16.22 56.94 72.85
N THR A 1046 -17.37 57.18 73.49
CA THR A 1046 -18.61 56.44 73.16
C THR A 1046 -19.10 56.77 71.74
N ARG A 1047 -18.96 58.03 71.29
CA ARG A 1047 -19.23 58.42 69.90
C ARG A 1047 -18.25 57.77 68.91
N PHE A 1048 -16.98 57.66 69.25
CA PHE A 1048 -15.95 57.01 68.45
C PHE A 1048 -16.23 55.51 68.32
N LEU A 1049 -16.45 54.80 69.43
CA LEU A 1049 -16.84 53.38 69.44
C LEU A 1049 -18.12 53.15 68.63
N SER A 1050 -19.17 53.95 68.86
CA SER A 1050 -20.42 53.87 68.09
C SER A 1050 -20.21 54.12 66.59
N ASN A 1051 -19.42 55.12 66.22
CA ASN A 1051 -19.12 55.42 64.81
C ASN A 1051 -18.28 54.31 64.16
N ILE A 1052 -17.25 53.78 64.84
CA ILE A 1052 -16.43 52.68 64.33
C ILE A 1052 -17.32 51.49 63.95
N MET A 1053 -18.24 51.17 64.85
CA MET A 1053 -19.06 49.96 64.78
C MET A 1053 -20.19 50.08 63.77
N ASN A 1054 -20.81 51.26 63.66
CA ASN A 1054 -21.90 51.53 62.73
C ASN A 1054 -21.43 51.96 61.33
N SER A 1055 -20.15 52.32 61.13
CA SER A 1055 -19.63 52.77 59.82
C SER A 1055 -18.44 51.95 59.31
N THR A 1056 -17.31 51.92 60.01
CA THR A 1056 -16.08 51.28 59.49
C THR A 1056 -16.06 49.76 59.63
N LEU A 1057 -16.65 49.18 60.68
CA LEU A 1057 -16.65 47.73 60.89
C LEU A 1057 -17.87 47.04 60.29
N LEU A 1058 -18.74 47.75 59.54
CA LEU A 1058 -20.02 47.24 59.08
C LEU A 1058 -19.90 45.92 58.30
N GLY A 1059 -18.83 45.75 57.52
CA GLY A 1059 -18.55 44.55 56.72
C GLY A 1059 -17.98 43.33 57.47
N LEU A 1060 -17.68 43.41 58.78
CA LEU A 1060 -17.12 42.27 59.53
C LEU A 1060 -18.21 41.32 60.10
N PRO A 1061 -17.89 40.03 60.34
CA PRO A 1061 -18.74 39.11 61.09
C PRO A 1061 -19.11 39.61 62.49
N THR A 1062 -20.27 39.19 63.00
CA THR A 1062 -20.75 39.58 64.34
C THR A 1062 -19.84 39.09 65.46
N GLU A 1063 -19.21 37.92 65.33
CA GLU A 1063 -18.29 37.40 66.34
C GLU A 1063 -17.02 38.26 66.44
N ILE A 1064 -16.46 38.69 65.30
CA ILE A 1064 -15.26 39.54 65.27
C ILE A 1064 -15.60 40.95 65.79
N LYS A 1065 -16.78 41.48 65.46
CA LYS A 1065 -17.31 42.74 66.01
C LYS A 1065 -17.44 42.69 67.54
N GLU A 1066 -17.99 41.60 68.09
CA GLU A 1066 -18.12 41.40 69.53
C GLU A 1066 -16.76 41.25 70.22
N LEU A 1067 -15.80 40.55 69.60
CA LEU A 1067 -14.43 40.44 70.12
C LEU A 1067 -13.68 41.77 70.09
N ILE A 1068 -13.81 42.58 69.03
CA ILE A 1068 -13.24 43.94 68.97
C ILE A 1068 -13.88 44.83 70.05
N TYR A 1069 -15.19 44.77 70.25
CA TYR A 1069 -15.85 45.46 71.36
C TYR A 1069 -15.33 45.01 72.72
N PHE A 1070 -15.17 43.70 72.93
CA PHE A 1070 -14.69 43.12 74.18
C PHE A 1070 -13.28 43.61 74.51
N ASP A 1071 -12.36 43.53 73.55
CA ASP A 1071 -10.97 43.96 73.70
C ASP A 1071 -10.87 45.49 73.88
N ALA A 1072 -11.53 46.26 73.03
CA ALA A 1072 -11.57 47.73 73.11
C ALA A 1072 -12.16 48.23 74.45
N LEU A 1073 -13.23 47.62 74.94
CA LEU A 1073 -13.83 47.98 76.24
C LEU A 1073 -13.00 47.50 77.43
N SER A 1074 -12.33 46.34 77.32
CA SER A 1074 -11.39 45.86 78.34
C SER A 1074 -10.16 46.77 78.43
N HIS A 1075 -9.56 47.11 77.29
CA HIS A 1075 -8.43 48.04 77.20
C HIS A 1075 -8.82 49.44 77.71
N ALA A 1076 -9.97 49.97 77.29
CA ALA A 1076 -10.49 51.23 77.82
C ALA A 1076 -10.74 51.16 79.33
N ALA A 1077 -11.34 50.09 79.86
CA ALA A 1077 -11.58 49.92 81.29
C ALA A 1077 -10.27 49.86 82.09
N ASN A 1078 -9.27 49.12 81.62
CA ASN A 1078 -7.93 49.05 82.22
C ASN A 1078 -7.22 50.42 82.20
N MET A 1079 -7.31 51.16 81.09
CA MET A 1079 -6.73 52.50 80.99
C MET A 1079 -7.45 53.50 81.91
N ILE A 1080 -8.79 53.44 82.03
CA ILE A 1080 -9.57 54.26 82.96
C ILE A 1080 -9.24 53.89 84.43
N LEU A 1081 -9.03 52.62 84.75
CA LEU A 1081 -8.54 52.15 86.06
C LEU A 1081 -7.12 52.68 86.36
N ALA A 1082 -6.27 52.81 85.34
CA ALA A 1082 -4.91 53.34 85.49
C ALA A 1082 -4.87 54.86 85.79
N LEU A 1083 -5.85 55.64 85.34
CA LEU A 1083 -5.90 57.10 85.57
C LEU A 1083 -5.78 57.50 87.07
N PRO A 1084 -6.60 57.00 88.02
CA PRO A 1084 -6.44 57.29 89.44
C PRO A 1084 -5.21 56.59 90.07
N LEU A 1085 -4.70 55.51 89.47
CA LEU A 1085 -3.47 54.83 89.91
C LEU A 1085 -2.19 55.58 89.53
N SER A 1086 -2.22 56.42 88.50
CA SER A 1086 -1.08 57.24 88.02
C SER A 1086 -0.25 57.88 89.15
N PRO A 1087 1.10 57.85 89.07
CA PRO A 1087 1.98 58.43 90.08
C PRO A 1087 1.89 59.96 90.19
N GLU A 1088 1.31 60.62 89.19
CA GLU A 1088 1.06 62.07 89.21
C GLU A 1088 -0.11 62.44 90.15
N VAL A 1089 -1.11 61.55 90.26
CA VAL A 1089 -2.28 61.73 91.11
C VAL A 1089 -1.94 61.32 92.55
N LYS A 1090 -1.63 62.31 93.38
CA LYS A 1090 -1.26 62.11 94.80
C LYS A 1090 -2.44 62.09 95.77
N ARG A 1091 -3.56 62.74 95.41
CA ARG A 1091 -4.75 62.95 96.25
C ARG A 1091 -5.99 63.07 95.37
N ILE A 1092 -7.08 62.43 95.79
CA ILE A 1092 -8.38 62.44 95.11
C ILE A 1092 -9.45 62.88 96.11
N ASN A 1093 -10.30 63.85 95.74
CA ASN A 1093 -11.42 64.28 96.58
C ASN A 1093 -12.75 63.61 96.18
N SER A 1094 -13.76 63.73 97.03
CA SER A 1094 -15.09 63.13 96.79
C SER A 1094 -15.77 63.59 95.49
N ASN A 1095 -15.52 64.82 95.02
CA ASN A 1095 -16.08 65.33 93.77
C ASN A 1095 -15.39 64.72 92.54
N GLY A 1096 -14.07 64.47 92.60
CA GLY A 1096 -13.31 63.76 91.57
C GLY A 1096 -13.68 62.29 91.46
N VAL A 1097 -13.95 61.62 92.59
CA VAL A 1097 -14.56 60.28 92.58
C VAL A 1097 -15.94 60.31 91.93
N MET A 1098 -16.75 61.35 92.19
CA MET A 1098 -18.07 61.50 91.58
C MET A 1098 -18.02 61.87 90.08
N ALA A 1099 -16.94 62.50 89.61
CA ALA A 1099 -16.69 62.69 88.18
C ALA A 1099 -16.44 61.35 87.48
N LEU A 1100 -15.46 60.59 87.97
CA LEU A 1100 -15.15 59.26 87.47
C LEU A 1100 -16.36 58.32 87.54
N ALA A 1101 -17.15 58.39 88.62
CA ALA A 1101 -18.36 57.59 88.76
C ALA A 1101 -19.43 57.91 87.72
N LYS A 1102 -19.64 59.19 87.37
CA LYS A 1102 -20.56 59.59 86.28
C LYS A 1102 -20.07 59.12 84.92
N ASP A 1103 -18.77 59.16 84.68
CA ASP A 1103 -18.17 58.70 83.41
C ASP A 1103 -18.26 57.17 83.27
N VAL A 1104 -18.07 56.43 84.35
CA VAL A 1104 -18.26 54.96 84.40
C VAL A 1104 -19.74 54.57 84.31
N GLU A 1105 -20.65 55.34 84.92
CA GLU A 1105 -22.10 55.14 84.78
C GLU A 1105 -22.54 55.40 83.32
N TYR A 1106 -22.06 56.46 82.70
CA TYR A 1106 -22.35 56.79 81.30
C TYR A 1106 -21.80 55.72 80.33
N LEU A 1107 -20.59 55.20 80.59
CA LEU A 1107 -20.03 54.06 79.84
C LEU A 1107 -20.84 52.78 80.05
N SER A 1108 -21.32 52.50 81.27
CA SER A 1108 -22.20 51.36 81.54
C SER A 1108 -23.55 51.48 80.82
N GLN A 1109 -24.15 52.67 80.80
CA GLN A 1109 -25.41 52.92 80.07
C GLN A 1109 -25.22 52.76 78.56
N PHE A 1110 -24.06 53.16 78.03
CA PHE A 1110 -23.69 52.91 76.63
C PHE A 1110 -23.57 51.41 76.33
N VAL A 1111 -22.87 50.64 77.17
CA VAL A 1111 -22.70 49.18 76.99
C VAL A 1111 -24.03 48.42 77.15
N ASP A 1112 -24.87 48.79 78.12
CA ASP A 1112 -26.22 48.22 78.24
C ASP A 1112 -27.09 48.53 77.00
N GLY A 1113 -26.84 49.68 76.35
CA GLY A 1113 -27.47 50.05 75.07
C GLY A 1113 -27.00 49.25 73.85
N LEU A 1114 -25.90 48.51 73.93
CA LEU A 1114 -25.40 47.63 72.86
C LEU A 1114 -26.04 46.24 72.88
N GLY A 1115 -26.72 45.85 73.96
CA GLY A 1115 -27.50 44.61 74.03
C GLY A 1115 -26.70 43.29 74.16
N VAL A 1116 -25.38 43.34 74.32
CA VAL A 1116 -24.51 42.14 74.45
C VAL A 1116 -24.16 41.90 75.93
N PRO A 1117 -24.63 40.80 76.57
CA PRO A 1117 -24.44 40.59 78.01
C PRO A 1117 -22.98 40.46 78.45
N ILE A 1118 -22.12 39.87 77.60
CA ILE A 1118 -20.71 39.58 77.93
C ILE A 1118 -19.89 40.85 78.13
N LEU A 1119 -20.21 41.94 77.40
CA LEU A 1119 -19.49 43.21 77.51
C LEU A 1119 -19.65 43.89 78.88
N ARG A 1120 -20.69 43.52 79.64
CA ARG A 1120 -20.94 44.02 80.99
C ARG A 1120 -19.91 43.49 81.99
N GLU A 1121 -19.47 42.24 81.85
CA GLU A 1121 -18.49 41.62 82.76
C GLU A 1121 -17.14 42.36 82.74
N ASN A 1122 -16.76 42.96 81.61
CA ASN A 1122 -15.52 43.76 81.49
C ASN A 1122 -15.57 45.07 82.28
N LEU A 1123 -16.78 45.59 82.56
CA LEU A 1123 -16.96 46.79 83.37
C LEU A 1123 -17.13 46.49 84.87
N ASP A 1124 -17.31 45.21 85.27
CA ASP A 1124 -17.56 44.86 86.67
C ASP A 1124 -16.39 45.26 87.59
N GLU A 1125 -15.14 45.11 87.16
CA GLU A 1125 -13.96 45.55 87.95
C GLU A 1125 -13.92 47.07 88.10
N LEU A 1126 -14.17 47.80 87.01
CA LEU A 1126 -14.24 49.27 87.00
C LEU A 1126 -15.39 49.79 87.89
N GLN A 1127 -16.57 49.18 87.79
CA GLN A 1127 -17.73 49.52 88.61
C GLN A 1127 -17.51 49.19 90.09
N GLN A 1128 -16.99 48.01 90.42
CA GLN A 1128 -16.70 47.64 91.82
C GLN A 1128 -15.57 48.50 92.41
N THR A 1129 -14.59 48.92 91.59
CA THR A 1129 -13.54 49.85 92.02
C THR A 1129 -14.12 51.24 92.31
N VAL A 1130 -14.97 51.79 91.44
CA VAL A 1130 -15.68 53.06 91.73
C VAL A 1130 -16.58 52.95 92.96
N GLN A 1131 -17.32 51.84 93.13
CA GLN A 1131 -18.15 51.59 94.31
C GLN A 1131 -17.31 51.46 95.59
N LEU A 1132 -16.08 50.97 95.52
CA LEU A 1132 -15.12 50.96 96.63
C LEU A 1132 -14.63 52.39 96.95
N MET A 1133 -14.35 53.21 95.93
CA MET A 1133 -13.97 54.62 96.11
C MET A 1133 -15.11 55.48 96.69
N GLN A 1134 -16.37 55.12 96.42
CA GLN A 1134 -17.57 55.77 96.97
C GLN A 1134 -17.99 55.23 98.35
N ALA A 1135 -17.46 54.09 98.82
CA ALA A 1135 -17.92 53.46 100.04
C ALA A 1135 -17.57 54.27 101.30
N ASP A 1136 -18.57 54.54 102.14
CA ASP A 1136 -18.39 55.18 103.46
C ASP A 1136 -17.52 54.35 104.42
N ASN A 1137 -17.47 53.02 104.24
CA ASN A 1137 -16.74 52.09 105.10
C ASN A 1137 -15.68 51.31 104.32
N THR A 1138 -14.43 51.79 104.36
CA THR A 1138 -13.30 51.19 103.63
C THR A 1138 -12.81 49.88 104.24
N ASP A 1139 -13.16 49.60 105.49
CA ASP A 1139 -12.72 48.39 106.19
C ASP A 1139 -13.38 47.12 105.64
N GLU A 1140 -14.53 47.24 104.95
CA GLU A 1140 -15.25 46.13 104.30
C GLU A 1140 -14.46 45.47 103.16
N PHE A 1141 -13.42 46.12 102.65
CA PHE A 1141 -12.52 45.56 101.63
C PHE A 1141 -11.45 44.62 102.24
N TYR A 1142 -11.07 44.83 103.51
CA TYR A 1142 -10.07 44.02 104.18
C TYR A 1142 -10.65 42.71 104.78
N ASP A 1143 -11.97 42.65 105.00
CA ASP A 1143 -12.67 41.39 105.32
C ASP A 1143 -12.90 40.58 104.04
N ILE A 1144 -12.26 39.40 103.98
CA ILE A 1144 -12.28 38.47 102.85
C ILE A 1144 -13.72 38.05 102.48
N SER A 1145 -14.63 37.95 103.46
CA SER A 1145 -16.00 37.49 103.25
C SER A 1145 -16.90 38.54 102.61
N THR A 1146 -16.75 39.82 103.00
CA THR A 1146 -17.45 40.94 102.36
C THR A 1146 -16.80 41.34 101.05
N ARG A 1147 -15.46 41.32 100.96
CA ARG A 1147 -14.72 41.58 99.72
C ARG A 1147 -15.17 40.64 98.62
N ASN A 1148 -15.16 39.33 98.85
CA ASN A 1148 -15.59 38.34 97.84
C ASN A 1148 -17.09 38.46 97.48
N LYS A 1149 -17.91 39.16 98.28
CA LYS A 1149 -19.36 39.33 98.07
C LYS A 1149 -19.75 40.68 97.43
N LYS A 1150 -18.96 41.74 97.62
CA LYS A 1150 -19.22 43.10 97.10
C LYS A 1150 -18.17 43.61 96.09
N TYR A 1151 -16.91 43.22 96.26
CA TYR A 1151 -15.74 43.75 95.55
C TYR A 1151 -14.88 42.62 94.97
N GLY A 1152 -15.51 41.49 94.61
CA GLY A 1152 -14.84 40.25 94.25
C GLY A 1152 -14.05 40.28 92.94
N ARG A 1153 -14.22 41.32 92.12
CA ARG A 1153 -13.47 41.55 90.87
C ARG A 1153 -12.36 42.60 90.99
N VAL A 1154 -12.28 43.34 92.09
CA VAL A 1154 -11.24 44.40 92.28
C VAL A 1154 -9.90 43.76 92.63
N ASP A 1155 -8.83 44.10 91.91
CA ASP A 1155 -7.48 43.64 92.23
C ASP A 1155 -7.08 43.95 93.70
N ALA A 1156 -6.64 42.89 94.39
CA ALA A 1156 -6.17 42.93 95.77
C ALA A 1156 -4.90 43.78 95.97
N ILE A 1157 -4.15 44.08 94.91
CA ILE A 1157 -2.95 44.93 94.94
C ILE A 1157 -3.32 46.41 94.72
N HIS A 1158 -4.21 46.71 93.77
CA HIS A 1158 -4.57 48.09 93.42
C HIS A 1158 -5.56 48.73 94.40
N GLY A 1159 -6.48 47.95 94.98
CA GLY A 1159 -7.48 48.43 95.94
C GLY A 1159 -6.89 49.26 97.11
N PRO A 1160 -5.90 48.75 97.87
CA PRO A 1160 -5.29 49.51 98.97
C PRO A 1160 -4.60 50.81 98.53
N VAL A 1161 -3.93 50.81 97.37
CA VAL A 1161 -3.24 51.99 96.83
C VAL A 1161 -4.22 53.10 96.45
N LEU A 1162 -5.41 52.74 95.94
CA LEU A 1162 -6.48 53.69 95.67
C LEU A 1162 -7.05 54.29 96.97
N LEU A 1163 -7.24 53.46 98.01
CA LEU A 1163 -7.74 53.91 99.30
C LEU A 1163 -6.80 54.89 100.00
N GLU A 1164 -5.47 54.74 99.87
CA GLU A 1164 -4.50 55.69 100.41
C GLU A 1164 -4.56 57.09 99.74
N LYS A 1165 -5.02 57.17 98.48
CA LYS A 1165 -5.12 58.44 97.73
C LYS A 1165 -6.39 59.24 98.04
N ILE A 1166 -7.43 58.64 98.65
CA ILE A 1166 -8.74 59.28 98.82
C ILE A 1166 -8.78 60.18 100.06
N ILE A 1167 -9.21 61.44 99.88
CA ILE A 1167 -9.41 62.41 100.96
C ILE A 1167 -10.88 62.82 101.03
N ARG A 1168 -11.52 62.46 102.15
CA ARG A 1168 -12.96 62.68 102.40
C ARG A 1168 -13.33 64.12 102.81
N THR A 1169 -12.36 65.01 103.01
CA THR A 1169 -12.59 66.40 103.43
C THR A 1169 -12.28 67.40 102.32
N VAL A 1170 -13.32 68.10 101.84
CA VAL A 1170 -13.18 69.22 100.90
C VAL A 1170 -12.63 70.42 101.66
N GLN A 1171 -11.34 70.73 101.48
CA GLN A 1171 -10.76 71.96 102.02
C GLN A 1171 -11.19 73.17 101.19
N SER A 1172 -11.87 74.12 101.82
CA SER A 1172 -12.20 75.42 101.25
C SER A 1172 -10.94 76.20 100.87
N PRO A 1173 -10.94 76.98 99.77
CA PRO A 1173 -9.72 77.60 99.26
C PRO A 1173 -9.22 78.71 100.19
N VAL A 1174 -7.94 78.64 100.56
CA VAL A 1174 -7.24 79.76 101.19
C VAL A 1174 -7.06 80.89 100.17
N LYS A 1175 -7.63 82.06 100.45
CA LYS A 1175 -7.39 83.27 99.66
C LYS A 1175 -5.92 83.70 99.75
N ALA A 1176 -5.26 83.81 98.59
CA ALA A 1176 -4.02 84.58 98.44
C ALA A 1176 -3.92 85.19 97.02
N ASP A 1177 -4.48 86.39 96.90
CA ASP A 1177 -4.19 87.47 95.96
C ASP A 1177 -3.70 87.19 94.52
N LYS A 1178 -4.65 87.38 93.60
CA LYS A 1178 -4.39 88.10 92.34
C LYS A 1178 -3.84 89.49 92.67
N PHE A 1179 -2.52 89.72 92.60
CA PHE A 1179 -1.88 90.94 92.05
C PHE A 1179 -0.34 90.92 92.22
N SER A 1180 0.37 90.24 91.31
CA SER A 1180 1.69 90.69 90.84
C SER A 1180 1.95 90.14 89.43
N THR A 1181 2.88 90.76 88.69
CA THR A 1181 3.32 90.43 87.31
C THR A 1181 2.39 90.69 86.12
N LEU A 1182 1.46 91.64 86.23
CA LEU A 1182 1.17 92.53 85.09
C LEU A 1182 2.29 93.59 84.99
N SER A 1183 3.40 93.28 84.28
CA SER A 1183 4.34 94.22 83.63
C SER A 1183 5.70 93.58 83.27
N SER A 1184 5.76 92.83 82.15
CA SER A 1184 6.83 92.97 81.13
C SER A 1184 6.80 91.89 80.05
N ARG A 1185 6.04 92.12 78.97
CA ARG A 1185 6.54 91.87 77.58
C ARG A 1185 5.66 92.53 76.52
N PHE A 1186 5.55 93.85 76.62
CA PHE A 1186 5.43 94.68 75.44
C PHE A 1186 6.83 95.06 74.95
N GLY A 1187 7.38 94.26 74.03
CA GLY A 1187 8.07 94.86 72.89
C GLY A 1187 6.97 95.30 71.94
N LYS A 1188 6.63 96.59 71.90
CA LYS A 1188 5.38 97.06 71.27
C LYS A 1188 5.59 97.69 69.91
N LYS A 1189 5.55 96.85 68.88
CA LYS A 1189 5.11 97.11 67.49
C LYS A 1189 4.85 95.75 66.84
N SER A 1190 3.88 95.58 65.95
CA SER A 1190 2.76 96.46 65.54
C SER A 1190 1.86 95.63 64.63
#